data_AF-A0A2R7QW00-F1
#
_entry.id   AF-A0A2R7QW00-F1
#
_cell.length_a   1.000
_cell.length_b   1.000
_cell.length_c   1.000
_cell.angle_alpha   90.00
_cell.angle_beta   90.00
_cell.angle_gamma   90.00
#
_symmetry.space_group_name_H-M   'P 1'
#
loop_
_entity.id
_entity.type
_entity.pdbx_description
1 polymer ?
#
loop_
_entity_poly.entity_id
_entity_poly.type
_entity_poly.pdbx_seq_one_letter_code
_entity_poly.pdbx_strand_id
1 'polypeptide(L)'
;MTQAGAARSAGLTGSGVRIGIVDSGVMRNHPALAGRVLANYTYVDPRVNNLNVDDVVGHGTAVAELAAGAAVGTWQGGIAPGAQIVSARIIADKRPTDDGSGSGNEVNGALGLAEVHTDLMNQGVKVMNNSWGGLYWTNPAATAPIAQEYRPFILNHGGLVVFATGNESKPDPSSMAALPSQPGPNGTLPAADLERGWLSVTAVDSNSPGKLASYANACGVAARYCLAAPGAAVYVDPALTAGGTPSYLWNYGTSFAAPLVSGAAALVWQKYPYFSNDLVRQTLLGTATDLGAPGVDSTFGYGLLNIAKAINGPGRFDWGDVTVNIAQSASGTVWANNISGDGGLTKQGDGTLVLSGANTYTGLTSIERGTLALRDGASLTSVVLVGPAAANGTFGALQFRTGTTRITGIVDNNGSVVLTEANTTAVIDGDYVQRPNGRYVTTLGAPALQVTGHASLGGGLVSVVGAVSGYVPQNNQRQALIKAGTGISGAFGGLQFSGPVTLLDANFSYDASTAWLNINRVNVNSAASAAGLDAVAIASANRVEQAFVQLDTGSGNGTSGFADAAGQLQQVQGNQALQASLDSLSGKAHALATAATFDSVDLNRRALSARFGQVQGAPRLRGAWQNQLGEVGQGSFSASGADTRGWMMGQDMAFGSNGVLGFAFGETRTHNSRDWG
;
A
#
# COMPACT_ATOMS: atom_id res chain seq x y z
N MET A 1 -27.92 -8.79 -4.09
CA MET A 1 -27.44 -9.64 -5.22
C MET A 1 -26.00 -9.31 -5.60
N THR A 2 -25.66 -8.09 -6.01
CA THR A 2 -24.30 -7.72 -6.45
C THR A 2 -23.23 -7.65 -5.35
N GLN A 3 -23.62 -7.82 -4.08
CA GLN A 3 -22.76 -7.66 -2.91
C GLN A 3 -22.13 -6.26 -2.75
N ALA A 4 -22.77 -5.22 -3.31
CA ALA A 4 -22.29 -3.84 -3.24
C ALA A 4 -22.11 -3.28 -1.81
N GLY A 5 -22.81 -3.83 -0.83
CA GLY A 5 -22.69 -3.42 0.58
C GLY A 5 -21.26 -3.56 1.12
N ALA A 6 -20.48 -4.55 0.65
CA ALA A 6 -19.10 -4.73 1.05
C ALA A 6 -18.20 -3.54 0.65
N ALA A 7 -18.43 -2.97 -0.54
CA ALA A 7 -17.69 -1.80 -0.99
C ALA A 7 -18.02 -0.56 -0.14
N ARG A 8 -19.30 -0.38 0.23
CA ARG A 8 -19.72 0.71 1.13
C ARG A 8 -19.09 0.58 2.51
N SER A 9 -19.09 -0.63 3.08
CA SER A 9 -18.40 -0.90 4.36
C SER A 9 -16.88 -0.68 4.28
N ALA A 10 -16.29 -0.86 3.11
CA ALA A 10 -14.88 -0.57 2.84
C ALA A 10 -14.60 0.92 2.52
N GLY A 11 -15.61 1.80 2.58
CA GLY A 11 -15.47 3.23 2.28
C GLY A 11 -15.29 3.56 0.79
N LEU A 12 -15.56 2.60 -0.10
CA LEU A 12 -15.47 2.79 -1.54
C LEU A 12 -16.77 3.39 -2.09
N THR A 13 -16.61 4.38 -2.95
CA THR A 13 -17.69 5.12 -3.58
C THR A 13 -17.48 5.28 -5.10
N GLY A 14 -16.32 4.90 -5.64
CA GLY A 14 -15.92 5.16 -7.03
C GLY A 14 -15.33 6.55 -7.23
N SER A 15 -14.99 7.25 -6.13
CA SER A 15 -14.34 8.57 -6.19
C SER A 15 -13.07 8.54 -7.04
N GLY A 16 -12.86 9.60 -7.82
CA GLY A 16 -11.72 9.72 -8.74
C GLY A 16 -11.91 9.02 -10.09
N VAL A 17 -13.05 8.33 -10.31
CA VAL A 17 -13.37 7.67 -11.57
C VAL A 17 -14.53 8.37 -12.28
N ARG A 18 -14.41 8.51 -13.61
CA ARG A 18 -15.44 9.08 -14.49
C ARG A 18 -16.09 7.99 -15.34
N ILE A 19 -17.42 7.95 -15.33
CA ILE A 19 -18.25 7.04 -16.12
C ILE A 19 -18.96 7.86 -17.21
N GLY A 20 -18.72 7.49 -18.47
CA GLY A 20 -19.41 8.01 -19.64
C GLY A 20 -20.71 7.25 -19.85
N ILE A 21 -21.83 7.96 -19.89
CA ILE A 21 -23.16 7.39 -20.17
C ILE A 21 -23.51 7.74 -21.61
N VAL A 22 -23.33 6.78 -22.51
CA VAL A 22 -23.70 6.89 -23.93
C VAL A 22 -25.14 6.39 -24.04
N ASP A 23 -26.11 7.32 -24.06
CA ASP A 23 -27.55 7.01 -23.94
C ASP A 23 -28.42 8.17 -24.47
N SER A 24 -29.59 8.38 -23.87
CA SER A 24 -30.60 9.42 -24.16
C SER A 24 -30.33 10.78 -23.52
N GLY A 25 -29.23 10.90 -22.78
CA GLY A 25 -28.87 12.08 -21.99
C GLY A 25 -28.81 11.76 -20.50
N VAL A 26 -28.41 12.74 -19.69
CA VAL A 26 -28.47 12.64 -18.22
C VAL A 26 -28.90 13.98 -17.64
N MET A 27 -29.98 13.98 -16.85
CA MET A 27 -30.47 15.16 -16.17
C MET A 27 -29.45 15.64 -15.11
N ARG A 28 -28.70 16.71 -15.42
CA ARG A 28 -27.55 17.13 -14.60
C ARG A 28 -27.92 17.68 -13.22
N ASN A 29 -29.15 18.19 -13.10
CA ASN A 29 -29.72 18.75 -11.87
C ASN A 29 -30.58 17.72 -11.10
N HIS A 30 -30.60 16.46 -11.52
CA HIS A 30 -31.30 15.41 -10.81
C HIS A 30 -30.69 15.24 -9.40
N PRO A 31 -31.47 15.17 -8.31
CA PRO A 31 -30.94 15.17 -6.94
C PRO A 31 -29.91 14.06 -6.64
N ALA A 32 -30.03 12.90 -7.29
CA ALA A 32 -29.06 11.83 -7.11
C ALA A 32 -27.70 12.10 -7.79
N LEU A 33 -27.64 13.00 -8.78
CA LEU A 33 -26.49 13.21 -9.68
C LEU A 33 -25.93 14.63 -9.62
N ALA A 34 -26.66 15.56 -9.01
CA ALA A 34 -26.32 16.97 -8.93
C ALA A 34 -24.89 17.19 -8.41
N GLY A 35 -24.14 18.05 -9.12
CA GLY A 35 -22.73 18.35 -8.82
C GLY A 35 -21.72 17.30 -9.28
N ARG A 36 -22.17 16.19 -9.89
CA ARG A 36 -21.30 15.10 -10.37
C ARG A 36 -21.43 14.77 -11.85
N VAL A 37 -22.38 15.38 -12.54
CA VAL A 37 -22.43 15.39 -14.01
C VAL A 37 -21.53 16.52 -14.52
N LEU A 38 -20.36 16.17 -15.08
CA LEU A 38 -19.33 17.14 -15.46
C LEU A 38 -19.57 17.78 -16.82
N ALA A 39 -20.14 17.02 -17.76
CA ALA A 39 -20.44 17.48 -19.10
C ALA A 39 -21.61 16.69 -19.68
N ASN A 40 -22.43 17.38 -20.49
CA ASN A 40 -23.49 16.81 -21.29
C ASN A 40 -23.24 17.18 -22.75
N TYR A 41 -22.84 16.20 -23.55
CA TYR A 41 -22.68 16.31 -24.99
C TYR A 41 -23.93 15.81 -25.71
N THR A 42 -24.25 16.42 -26.85
CA THR A 42 -25.45 16.13 -27.63
C THR A 42 -25.07 15.81 -29.07
N TYR A 43 -25.49 14.65 -29.55
CA TYR A 43 -25.21 14.12 -30.90
C TYR A 43 -26.50 13.85 -31.70
N VAL A 44 -27.63 14.40 -31.25
CA VAL A 44 -28.93 14.29 -31.91
C VAL A 44 -29.29 15.58 -32.64
N ASP A 45 -30.08 15.49 -33.71
CA ASP A 45 -30.43 16.67 -34.52
C ASP A 45 -31.25 17.69 -33.69
N PRO A 46 -30.77 18.93 -33.46
CA PRO A 46 -31.47 19.96 -32.70
C PRO A 46 -32.83 20.38 -33.31
N ARG A 47 -33.09 20.08 -34.58
CA ARG A 47 -34.34 20.48 -35.26
C ARG A 47 -35.54 19.61 -34.87
N VAL A 48 -35.29 18.38 -34.43
CA VAL A 48 -36.34 17.39 -34.11
C VAL A 48 -36.28 16.88 -32.67
N ASN A 49 -35.32 17.39 -31.87
CA ASN A 49 -35.13 17.04 -30.47
C ASN A 49 -35.15 18.30 -29.58
N ASN A 50 -35.72 18.18 -28.39
CA ASN A 50 -35.71 19.24 -27.39
C ASN A 50 -34.38 19.23 -26.62
N LEU A 51 -33.52 20.19 -26.94
CA LEU A 51 -32.22 20.36 -26.29
C LEU A 51 -32.26 21.22 -25.02
N ASN A 52 -33.43 21.79 -24.66
CA ASN A 52 -33.58 22.52 -23.40
C ASN A 52 -33.74 21.57 -22.19
N VAL A 53 -33.99 20.28 -22.46
CA VAL A 53 -34.06 19.22 -21.46
C VAL A 53 -32.90 18.29 -21.73
N ASP A 54 -32.07 18.07 -20.71
CA ASP A 54 -30.85 17.25 -20.82
C ASP A 54 -31.16 15.82 -21.27
N ASP A 55 -32.22 15.23 -20.70
CA ASP A 55 -32.70 13.88 -21.00
C ASP A 55 -34.24 13.91 -21.05
N VAL A 56 -34.80 13.83 -22.25
CA VAL A 56 -36.25 13.83 -22.47
C VAL A 56 -36.85 12.45 -22.25
N VAL A 57 -36.07 11.39 -22.50
CA VAL A 57 -36.53 10.00 -22.42
C VAL A 57 -36.46 9.50 -20.98
N GLY A 58 -35.48 9.96 -20.20
CA GLY A 58 -35.24 9.59 -18.80
C GLY A 58 -34.43 8.30 -18.62
N HIS A 59 -34.21 7.52 -19.68
CA HIS A 59 -33.51 6.25 -19.60
C HIS A 59 -32.02 6.43 -19.21
N GLY A 60 -31.33 7.39 -19.83
CA GLY A 60 -29.92 7.64 -19.54
C GLY A 60 -29.69 8.18 -18.14
N THR A 61 -30.61 8.99 -17.62
CA THR A 61 -30.63 9.42 -16.22
C THR A 61 -30.78 8.22 -15.28
N ALA A 62 -31.74 7.31 -15.53
CA ALA A 62 -31.91 6.10 -14.73
C ALA A 62 -30.65 5.20 -14.74
N VAL A 63 -30.02 5.03 -15.92
CA VAL A 63 -28.76 4.30 -16.07
C VAL A 63 -27.63 4.96 -15.27
N ALA A 64 -27.51 6.29 -15.34
CA ALA A 64 -26.52 7.06 -14.59
C ALA A 64 -26.71 6.95 -13.07
N GLU A 65 -27.97 6.94 -12.60
CA GLU A 65 -28.31 6.72 -11.20
C GLU A 65 -27.87 5.34 -10.72
N LEU A 66 -28.15 4.27 -11.46
CA LEU A 66 -27.74 2.93 -11.04
C LEU A 66 -26.21 2.78 -10.98
N ALA A 67 -25.49 3.43 -11.91
CA ALA A 67 -24.04 3.44 -11.90
C ALA A 67 -23.48 4.26 -10.73
N ALA A 68 -23.95 5.49 -10.52
CA ALA A 68 -23.30 6.46 -9.64
C ALA A 68 -24.23 7.40 -8.85
N GLY A 69 -25.53 7.17 -8.80
CA GLY A 69 -26.47 8.00 -8.04
C GLY A 69 -26.20 7.99 -6.53
N ALA A 70 -26.28 9.16 -5.89
CA ALA A 70 -26.25 9.29 -4.44
C ALA A 70 -27.60 8.86 -3.85
N ALA A 71 -27.63 8.52 -2.57
CA ALA A 71 -28.89 8.19 -1.90
C ALA A 71 -29.85 9.39 -1.93
N VAL A 72 -31.13 9.13 -2.20
CA VAL A 72 -32.21 10.12 -2.23
C VAL A 72 -33.43 9.50 -1.54
N GLY A 73 -33.89 10.13 -0.45
CA GLY A 73 -34.98 9.59 0.36
C GLY A 73 -34.64 8.18 0.88
N THR A 74 -35.47 7.19 0.54
CA THR A 74 -35.27 5.78 0.93
C THR A 74 -34.43 4.99 -0.08
N TRP A 75 -34.20 5.54 -1.28
CA TRP A 75 -33.36 4.91 -2.29
C TRP A 75 -31.89 5.04 -1.91
N GLN A 76 -31.21 3.88 -1.84
CA GLN A 76 -29.91 3.73 -1.20
C GLN A 76 -28.71 4.17 -2.07
N GLY A 77 -28.94 4.76 -3.23
CA GLY A 77 -27.89 5.11 -4.18
C GLY A 77 -27.51 3.94 -5.10
N GLY A 78 -26.83 4.29 -6.19
CA GLY A 78 -26.23 3.37 -7.13
C GLY A 78 -25.01 2.63 -6.58
N ILE A 79 -24.29 1.96 -7.47
CA ILE A 79 -23.11 1.16 -7.10
C ILE A 79 -21.93 2.05 -6.67
N ALA A 80 -21.64 3.11 -7.41
CA ALA A 80 -20.49 4.00 -7.21
C ALA A 80 -20.92 5.46 -6.96
N PRO A 81 -21.52 5.78 -5.78
CA PRO A 81 -22.12 7.09 -5.48
C PRO A 81 -21.12 8.25 -5.34
N GLY A 82 -19.83 8.04 -5.54
CA GLY A 82 -18.78 9.06 -5.60
C GLY A 82 -18.13 9.16 -6.98
N ALA A 83 -18.50 8.32 -7.95
CA ALA A 83 -18.05 8.47 -9.32
C ALA A 83 -18.69 9.71 -9.97
N GLN A 84 -17.98 10.26 -10.95
CA GLN A 84 -18.43 11.38 -11.77
C GLN A 84 -19.02 10.87 -13.08
N ILE A 85 -19.98 11.60 -13.64
CA ILE A 85 -20.69 11.26 -14.87
C ILE A 85 -20.32 12.22 -16.00
N VAL A 86 -20.16 11.69 -17.20
CA VAL A 86 -20.11 12.45 -18.46
C VAL A 86 -21.22 11.89 -19.35
N SER A 87 -22.16 12.72 -19.77
CA SER A 87 -23.26 12.27 -20.64
C SER A 87 -22.91 12.48 -22.10
N ALA A 88 -23.18 11.48 -22.92
CA ALA A 88 -23.21 11.57 -24.37
C ALA A 88 -24.60 11.14 -24.85
N ARG A 89 -25.42 12.13 -25.23
CA ARG A 89 -26.77 11.91 -25.75
C ARG A 89 -26.72 11.57 -27.22
N ILE A 90 -26.88 10.29 -27.54
CA ILE A 90 -26.93 9.75 -28.91
C ILE A 90 -28.34 9.29 -29.31
N ILE A 91 -29.26 9.13 -28.34
CA ILE A 91 -30.64 8.68 -28.60
C ILE A 91 -31.57 9.90 -28.67
N ALA A 92 -32.34 9.96 -29.75
CA ALA A 92 -33.36 10.99 -29.99
C ALA A 92 -34.58 10.84 -29.08
N ASP A 93 -35.34 11.93 -28.88
CA ASP A 93 -36.51 12.00 -27.99
C ASP A 93 -37.64 11.06 -28.41
N LYS A 94 -37.72 10.81 -29.71
CA LYS A 94 -38.70 9.92 -30.30
C LYS A 94 -37.96 8.70 -30.81
N ARG A 95 -38.46 7.53 -30.43
CA ARG A 95 -38.00 6.26 -30.99
C ARG A 95 -38.10 6.33 -32.52
N PRO A 96 -37.07 5.88 -33.26
CA PRO A 96 -37.17 5.74 -34.71
C PRO A 96 -38.41 4.92 -35.08
N THR A 97 -39.03 5.24 -36.21
CA THR A 97 -40.10 4.40 -36.77
C THR A 97 -39.50 3.03 -37.06
N ASP A 98 -39.91 2.02 -36.29
CA ASP A 98 -39.56 0.62 -36.51
C ASP A 98 -40.04 0.25 -37.92
N ASP A 99 -39.14 -0.26 -38.76
CA ASP A 99 -39.46 -0.70 -40.12
C ASP A 99 -40.34 -1.97 -40.13
N GLY A 100 -40.67 -2.49 -38.95
CA GLY A 100 -41.53 -3.65 -38.74
C GLY A 100 -40.78 -4.97 -38.85
N SER A 101 -39.47 -4.95 -39.10
CA SER A 101 -38.65 -6.15 -39.22
C SER A 101 -38.29 -6.78 -37.87
N GLY A 102 -38.40 -6.02 -36.77
CA GLY A 102 -37.94 -6.43 -35.44
C GLY A 102 -36.42 -6.67 -35.35
N SER A 103 -35.66 -6.27 -36.38
CA SER A 103 -34.22 -6.57 -36.50
C SER A 103 -33.32 -5.39 -36.13
N GLY A 104 -33.86 -4.18 -36.01
CA GLY A 104 -33.10 -2.95 -35.80
C GLY A 104 -32.77 -2.26 -37.13
N ASN A 105 -31.77 -1.37 -37.12
CA ASN A 105 -31.30 -0.68 -38.31
C ASN A 105 -30.00 -1.30 -38.81
N GLU A 106 -29.98 -1.70 -40.07
CA GLU A 106 -28.77 -2.22 -40.70
C GLU A 106 -27.74 -1.11 -40.94
N VAL A 107 -26.49 -1.37 -40.60
CA VAL A 107 -25.34 -0.49 -40.92
C VAL A 107 -24.38 -1.21 -41.87
N ASN A 108 -23.67 -0.45 -42.69
CA ASN A 108 -22.74 -0.98 -43.70
C ASN A 108 -21.31 -0.42 -43.58
N GLY A 109 -21.01 0.29 -42.49
CA GLY A 109 -19.73 0.96 -42.27
C GLY A 109 -19.62 1.54 -40.86
N ALA A 110 -18.76 2.55 -40.69
CA ALA A 110 -18.57 3.26 -39.43
C ALA A 110 -19.88 3.88 -38.90
N LEU A 111 -20.04 3.97 -37.57
CA LEU A 111 -21.28 4.44 -36.94
C LEU A 111 -21.34 5.96 -36.81
N GLY A 112 -20.20 6.65 -36.94
CA GLY A 112 -20.07 8.07 -36.64
C GLY A 112 -19.91 8.36 -35.15
N LEU A 113 -19.52 7.37 -34.33
CA LEU A 113 -19.34 7.55 -32.88
C LEU A 113 -17.92 7.95 -32.48
N ALA A 114 -17.01 8.11 -33.45
CA ALA A 114 -15.62 8.51 -33.19
C ALA A 114 -15.50 9.83 -32.39
N GLU A 115 -16.36 10.81 -32.67
CA GLU A 115 -16.40 12.08 -31.93
C GLU A 115 -16.86 11.87 -30.48
N VAL A 116 -17.89 11.05 -30.27
CA VAL A 116 -18.37 10.65 -28.93
C VAL A 116 -17.24 10.08 -28.10
N HIS A 117 -16.49 9.13 -28.67
CA HIS A 117 -15.39 8.50 -27.96
C HIS A 117 -14.26 9.48 -27.68
N THR A 118 -13.98 10.41 -28.60
CA THR A 118 -12.99 11.48 -28.43
C THR A 118 -13.35 12.40 -27.28
N ASP A 119 -14.59 12.86 -27.19
CA ASP A 119 -15.05 13.72 -26.10
C ASP A 119 -15.02 13.02 -24.74
N LEU A 120 -15.40 11.74 -24.68
CA LEU A 120 -15.28 10.95 -23.46
C LEU A 120 -13.80 10.79 -23.03
N MET A 121 -12.88 10.55 -23.96
CA MET A 121 -11.44 10.51 -23.67
C MET A 121 -10.92 11.86 -23.15
N ASN A 122 -11.31 12.97 -23.79
CA ASN A 122 -10.94 14.32 -23.39
C ASN A 122 -11.44 14.66 -21.98
N GLN A 123 -12.61 14.13 -21.61
CA GLN A 123 -13.13 14.21 -20.25
C GLN A 123 -12.54 13.16 -19.30
N GLY A 124 -11.52 12.40 -19.67
CA GLY A 124 -10.86 11.44 -18.78
C GLY A 124 -11.76 10.28 -18.34
N VAL A 125 -12.78 9.93 -19.12
CA VAL A 125 -13.70 8.82 -18.82
C VAL A 125 -12.95 7.49 -18.79
N LYS A 126 -13.11 6.71 -17.73
CA LYS A 126 -12.51 5.38 -17.59
C LYS A 126 -13.46 4.24 -17.92
N VAL A 127 -14.76 4.45 -17.73
CA VAL A 127 -15.80 3.46 -18.02
C VAL A 127 -16.80 4.07 -19.00
N MET A 128 -17.03 3.46 -20.16
CA MET A 128 -18.07 3.85 -21.10
C MET A 128 -19.23 2.85 -21.00
N ASN A 129 -20.33 3.28 -20.38
CA ASN A 129 -21.55 2.50 -20.30
C ASN A 129 -22.40 2.70 -21.56
N ASN A 130 -22.75 1.61 -22.22
CA ASN A 130 -23.59 1.58 -23.40
C ASN A 130 -24.83 0.71 -23.11
N SER A 131 -25.95 1.39 -22.89
CA SER A 131 -27.25 0.78 -22.61
C SER A 131 -28.23 1.00 -23.77
N TRP A 132 -27.73 0.91 -25.00
CA TRP A 132 -28.47 1.10 -26.24
C TRP A 132 -28.30 -0.10 -27.17
N GLY A 133 -29.11 -0.19 -28.22
CA GLY A 133 -29.07 -1.28 -29.18
C GLY A 133 -29.84 -0.97 -30.45
N GLY A 134 -30.23 -2.00 -31.18
CA GLY A 134 -31.00 -1.85 -32.42
C GLY A 134 -30.16 -1.50 -33.65
N LEU A 135 -28.85 -1.80 -33.64
CA LEU A 135 -27.99 -1.80 -34.83
C LEU A 135 -27.51 -3.23 -35.11
N TYR A 136 -27.50 -3.61 -36.38
CA TYR A 136 -26.92 -4.86 -36.87
C TYR A 136 -26.23 -4.64 -38.22
N TRP A 137 -25.42 -5.59 -38.68
CA TRP A 137 -24.87 -5.57 -40.03
C TRP A 137 -24.74 -6.98 -40.57
N THR A 138 -25.12 -7.18 -41.83
CA THR A 138 -24.90 -8.46 -42.52
C THR A 138 -23.62 -8.48 -43.33
N ASN A 139 -23.14 -7.32 -43.77
CA ASN A 139 -21.88 -7.17 -44.49
C ASN A 139 -20.68 -7.22 -43.52
N PRO A 140 -19.84 -8.27 -43.55
CA PRO A 140 -18.69 -8.38 -42.64
C PRO A 140 -17.67 -7.24 -42.81
N ALA A 141 -17.65 -6.55 -43.94
CA ALA A 141 -16.78 -5.39 -44.16
C ALA A 141 -17.08 -4.20 -43.24
N ALA A 142 -18.27 -4.15 -42.61
CA ALA A 142 -18.63 -3.11 -41.65
C ALA A 142 -17.89 -3.25 -40.29
N THR A 143 -17.49 -4.46 -39.90
CA THR A 143 -16.93 -4.74 -38.57
C THR A 143 -15.65 -3.94 -38.28
N ALA A 144 -14.73 -3.86 -39.25
CA ALA A 144 -13.45 -3.17 -39.06
C ALA A 144 -13.60 -1.63 -38.89
N PRO A 145 -14.38 -0.93 -39.73
CA PRO A 145 -14.72 0.48 -39.50
C PRO A 145 -15.37 0.76 -38.14
N ILE A 146 -16.31 -0.08 -37.69
CA ILE A 146 -16.96 0.08 -36.38
C ILE A 146 -15.95 -0.10 -35.25
N ALA A 147 -15.13 -1.15 -35.32
CA ALA A 147 -14.08 -1.42 -34.32
C ALA A 147 -13.07 -0.27 -34.22
N GLN A 148 -12.79 0.40 -35.35
CA GLN A 148 -11.85 1.51 -35.41
C GLN A 148 -12.30 2.72 -34.59
N GLU A 149 -13.60 2.92 -34.38
CA GLU A 149 -14.11 4.02 -33.55
C GLU A 149 -13.81 3.78 -32.06
N TYR A 150 -13.92 2.54 -31.57
CA TYR A 150 -13.69 2.19 -30.16
C TYR A 150 -12.22 1.99 -29.80
N ARG A 151 -11.39 1.62 -30.78
CA ARG A 151 -9.99 1.27 -30.59
C ARG A 151 -9.16 2.32 -29.85
N PRO A 152 -9.26 3.64 -30.14
CA PRO A 152 -8.57 4.67 -29.38
C PRO A 152 -8.96 4.71 -27.89
N PHE A 153 -10.24 4.55 -27.57
CA PHE A 153 -10.74 4.54 -26.19
C PHE A 153 -10.18 3.36 -25.39
N ILE A 154 -10.11 2.17 -26.01
CA ILE A 154 -9.65 0.96 -25.33
C ILE A 154 -8.13 0.85 -25.28
N LEU A 155 -7.44 1.02 -26.41
CA LEU A 155 -6.00 0.73 -26.52
C LEU A 155 -5.11 1.90 -26.09
N ASN A 156 -5.49 3.13 -26.44
CA ASN A 156 -4.64 4.30 -26.20
C ASN A 156 -5.00 4.98 -24.87
N HIS A 157 -6.29 5.14 -24.60
CA HIS A 157 -6.78 5.80 -23.37
C HIS A 157 -6.89 4.85 -22.17
N GLY A 158 -6.92 3.53 -22.43
CA GLY A 158 -7.07 2.52 -21.39
C GLY A 158 -8.43 2.58 -20.69
N GLY A 159 -9.49 2.84 -21.46
CA GLY A 159 -10.87 2.83 -20.99
C GLY A 159 -11.52 1.44 -21.12
N LEU A 160 -12.58 1.21 -20.34
CA LEU A 160 -13.39 -0.01 -20.34
C LEU A 160 -14.77 0.29 -20.94
N VAL A 161 -15.14 -0.42 -22.00
CA VAL A 161 -16.47 -0.39 -22.60
C VAL A 161 -17.33 -1.46 -21.93
N VAL A 162 -18.49 -1.07 -21.43
CA VAL A 162 -19.49 -1.96 -20.81
C VAL A 162 -20.77 -1.86 -21.63
N PHE A 163 -21.27 -2.97 -22.15
CA PHE A 163 -22.36 -3.02 -23.12
C PHE A 163 -23.46 -3.99 -22.70
N ALA A 164 -24.71 -3.55 -22.71
CA ALA A 164 -25.86 -4.42 -22.46
C ALA A 164 -26.05 -5.45 -23.61
N THR A 165 -26.34 -6.71 -23.29
CA THR A 165 -26.42 -7.77 -24.34
C THR A 165 -27.65 -7.66 -25.25
N GLY A 166 -28.72 -6.99 -24.82
CA GLY A 166 -29.99 -6.88 -25.56
C GLY A 166 -31.16 -7.59 -24.85
N ASN A 167 -32.38 -7.32 -25.29
CA ASN A 167 -33.62 -7.71 -24.62
C ASN A 167 -34.58 -8.51 -25.54
N GLU A 168 -34.02 -9.31 -26.45
CA GLU A 168 -34.76 -10.05 -27.48
C GLU A 168 -34.83 -11.58 -27.21
N SER A 169 -34.44 -12.03 -26.01
CA SER A 169 -34.38 -13.45 -25.63
C SER A 169 -33.52 -14.32 -26.55
N LYS A 170 -32.48 -13.73 -27.17
CA LYS A 170 -31.60 -14.43 -28.13
C LYS A 170 -30.49 -15.21 -27.43
N PRO A 171 -29.97 -16.29 -28.05
CA PRO A 171 -28.84 -17.04 -27.53
C PRO A 171 -27.50 -16.26 -27.58
N ASP A 172 -27.45 -15.19 -28.36
CA ASP A 172 -26.26 -14.35 -28.53
C ASP A 172 -26.58 -12.88 -28.22
N PRO A 173 -25.57 -12.10 -27.78
CA PRO A 173 -25.72 -10.66 -27.62
C PRO A 173 -26.00 -9.97 -28.97
N SER A 174 -26.46 -8.72 -28.91
CA SER A 174 -26.53 -7.85 -30.08
C SER A 174 -25.17 -7.70 -30.78
N SER A 175 -25.17 -7.38 -32.07
CA SER A 175 -23.92 -7.22 -32.86
C SER A 175 -22.95 -6.22 -32.21
N MET A 176 -23.48 -5.14 -31.62
CA MET A 176 -22.66 -4.18 -30.88
C MET A 176 -22.09 -4.78 -29.60
N ALA A 177 -22.90 -5.41 -28.76
CA ALA A 177 -22.44 -5.98 -27.50
C ALA A 177 -21.41 -7.11 -27.70
N ALA A 178 -21.48 -7.82 -28.82
CA ALA A 178 -20.56 -8.87 -29.22
C ALA A 178 -19.50 -8.40 -30.24
N LEU A 179 -19.27 -7.09 -30.40
CA LEU A 179 -18.36 -6.53 -31.41
C LEU A 179 -16.99 -7.24 -31.47
N PRO A 180 -16.30 -7.55 -30.35
CA PRO A 180 -15.02 -8.28 -30.40
C PRO A 180 -15.09 -9.66 -31.09
N SER A 181 -16.26 -10.30 -31.09
CA SER A 181 -16.51 -11.61 -31.71
C SER A 181 -17.16 -11.52 -33.10
N GLN A 182 -17.44 -10.32 -33.62
CA GLN A 182 -18.11 -10.18 -34.92
C GLN A 182 -17.15 -10.50 -36.08
N PRO A 183 -17.62 -11.24 -37.11
CA PRO A 183 -16.79 -11.62 -38.24
C PRO A 183 -16.51 -10.42 -39.16
N GLY A 184 -15.30 -10.39 -39.70
CA GLY A 184 -14.88 -9.56 -40.84
C GLY A 184 -14.88 -10.35 -42.15
N PRO A 185 -14.47 -9.72 -43.26
CA PRO A 185 -14.32 -10.42 -44.54
C PRO A 185 -13.46 -11.68 -44.40
N ASN A 186 -13.85 -12.76 -45.08
CA ASN A 186 -13.18 -14.07 -45.04
C ASN A 186 -13.08 -14.71 -43.65
N GLY A 187 -13.98 -14.37 -42.71
CA GLY A 187 -14.01 -14.97 -41.37
C GLY A 187 -12.93 -14.43 -40.41
N THR A 188 -12.30 -13.31 -40.76
CA THR A 188 -11.38 -12.60 -39.85
C THR A 188 -12.13 -12.08 -38.60
N LEU A 189 -11.41 -11.74 -37.52
CA LEU A 189 -11.99 -11.07 -36.34
C LEU A 189 -11.33 -9.70 -36.15
N PRO A 190 -11.72 -8.68 -36.94
CA PRO A 190 -11.03 -7.39 -36.98
C PRO A 190 -11.20 -6.53 -35.71
N ALA A 191 -11.99 -7.01 -34.74
CA ALA A 191 -12.25 -6.36 -33.47
C ALA A 191 -11.77 -7.17 -32.25
N ALA A 192 -11.13 -8.32 -32.46
CA ALA A 192 -10.74 -9.22 -31.35
C ALA A 192 -9.79 -8.54 -30.35
N ASP A 193 -8.99 -7.58 -30.80
CA ASP A 193 -8.09 -6.78 -29.97
C ASP A 193 -8.83 -5.89 -28.94
N LEU A 194 -10.12 -5.61 -29.17
CA LEU A 194 -10.94 -4.82 -28.26
C LEU A 194 -11.37 -5.61 -27.01
N GLU A 195 -11.31 -6.95 -27.03
CA GLU A 195 -11.73 -7.83 -25.92
C GLU A 195 -11.10 -7.41 -24.59
N ARG A 196 -9.84 -6.95 -24.61
CA ARG A 196 -9.09 -6.49 -23.44
C ARG A 196 -9.69 -5.28 -22.71
N GLY A 197 -10.63 -4.57 -23.31
CA GLY A 197 -11.31 -3.43 -22.70
C GLY A 197 -12.81 -3.44 -22.95
N TRP A 198 -13.39 -4.63 -23.13
CA TRP A 198 -14.80 -4.80 -23.44
C TRP A 198 -15.46 -5.76 -22.44
N LEU A 199 -16.66 -5.40 -21.98
CA LEU A 199 -17.53 -6.27 -21.18
C LEU A 199 -18.94 -6.26 -21.78
N SER A 200 -19.47 -7.44 -22.02
CA SER A 200 -20.90 -7.63 -22.31
C SER A 200 -21.62 -7.99 -21.02
N VAL A 201 -22.80 -7.41 -20.80
CA VAL A 201 -23.55 -7.60 -19.55
C VAL A 201 -24.95 -8.12 -19.84
N THR A 202 -25.18 -9.38 -19.48
CA THR A 202 -26.51 -9.98 -19.51
C THR A 202 -27.25 -9.77 -18.18
N ALA A 203 -28.53 -10.10 -18.14
CA ALA A 203 -29.39 -9.90 -16.99
C ALA A 203 -29.86 -11.21 -16.37
N VAL A 204 -29.68 -11.35 -15.06
CA VAL A 204 -30.37 -12.38 -14.28
C VAL A 204 -31.76 -11.91 -13.86
N ASP A 205 -32.67 -12.85 -13.65
CA ASP A 205 -33.94 -12.58 -12.99
C ASP A 205 -33.69 -12.14 -11.54
N SER A 206 -34.14 -10.94 -11.19
CA SER A 206 -33.91 -10.37 -9.85
C SER A 206 -34.68 -11.11 -8.74
N ASN A 207 -35.74 -11.85 -9.10
CA ASN A 207 -36.48 -12.71 -8.18
C ASN A 207 -35.93 -14.15 -8.14
N SER A 208 -35.11 -14.54 -9.12
CA SER A 208 -34.50 -15.86 -9.22
C SER A 208 -33.08 -15.74 -9.80
N PRO A 209 -32.09 -15.25 -9.01
CA PRO A 209 -30.77 -14.87 -9.50
C PRO A 209 -29.96 -15.95 -10.23
N GLY A 210 -30.32 -17.22 -10.07
CA GLY A 210 -29.73 -18.35 -10.80
C GLY A 210 -30.33 -18.61 -12.19
N LYS A 211 -31.27 -17.77 -12.64
CA LYS A 211 -31.91 -17.86 -13.95
C LYS A 211 -31.62 -16.63 -14.78
N LEU A 212 -31.45 -16.83 -16.07
CA LEU A 212 -31.43 -15.73 -17.04
C LEU A 212 -32.80 -15.04 -17.02
N ALA A 213 -32.82 -13.71 -17.05
CA ALA A 213 -34.06 -12.98 -17.20
C ALA A 213 -34.71 -13.36 -18.53
N SER A 214 -36.03 -13.55 -18.56
CA SER A 214 -36.74 -14.10 -19.73
C SER A 214 -36.56 -13.30 -21.02
N TYR A 215 -36.31 -12.00 -20.90
CA TYR A 215 -36.06 -11.07 -22.02
C TYR A 215 -34.58 -11.00 -22.43
N ALA A 216 -33.63 -11.40 -21.58
CA ALA A 216 -32.22 -11.08 -21.79
C ALA A 216 -31.61 -11.92 -22.91
N ASN A 217 -30.79 -11.30 -23.75
CA ASN A 217 -29.88 -12.05 -24.61
C ASN A 217 -28.79 -12.69 -23.77
N ALA A 218 -28.54 -13.97 -24.01
CA ALA A 218 -27.48 -14.74 -23.36
C ALA A 218 -26.07 -14.29 -23.81
N CYS A 219 -25.04 -14.71 -23.09
CA CYS A 219 -23.66 -14.32 -23.39
C CYS A 219 -23.11 -14.88 -24.71
N GLY A 220 -23.58 -16.05 -25.16
CA GLY A 220 -23.31 -16.64 -26.49
C GLY A 220 -21.85 -16.54 -26.92
N VAL A 221 -21.63 -16.03 -28.15
CA VAL A 221 -20.30 -15.77 -28.73
C VAL A 221 -19.40 -14.80 -27.93
N ALA A 222 -19.94 -14.11 -26.92
CA ALA A 222 -19.22 -13.19 -26.04
C ALA A 222 -18.85 -13.80 -24.68
N ALA A 223 -19.09 -15.09 -24.44
CA ALA A 223 -18.91 -15.74 -23.13
C ALA A 223 -17.56 -15.41 -22.44
N ARG A 224 -16.46 -15.28 -23.19
CA ARG A 224 -15.11 -14.96 -22.67
C ARG A 224 -14.93 -13.55 -22.08
N TYR A 225 -15.87 -12.65 -22.36
CA TYR A 225 -15.86 -11.27 -21.88
C TYR A 225 -17.26 -10.82 -21.42
N CYS A 226 -18.11 -11.78 -21.04
CA CYS A 226 -19.46 -11.54 -20.60
C CYS A 226 -19.65 -11.96 -19.12
N LEU A 227 -20.46 -11.19 -18.39
CA LEU A 227 -20.95 -11.55 -17.07
C LEU A 227 -22.40 -11.10 -16.92
N ALA A 228 -23.07 -11.61 -15.89
CA ALA A 228 -24.45 -11.27 -15.58
C ALA A 228 -24.55 -10.29 -14.41
N ALA A 229 -25.57 -9.44 -14.42
CA ALA A 229 -25.95 -8.60 -13.29
C ALA A 229 -27.49 -8.54 -13.16
N PRO A 230 -28.06 -8.07 -12.03
CA PRO A 230 -29.51 -7.92 -11.90
C PRO A 230 -30.05 -6.97 -12.98
N GLY A 231 -31.03 -7.42 -13.77
CA GLY A 231 -31.61 -6.62 -14.85
C GLY A 231 -32.86 -5.84 -14.47
N ALA A 232 -33.40 -6.00 -13.26
CA ALA A 232 -34.54 -5.21 -12.78
C ALA A 232 -34.10 -4.34 -11.61
N ALA A 233 -34.47 -3.06 -11.63
CA ALA A 233 -34.00 -2.09 -10.65
C ALA A 233 -35.06 -1.05 -10.31
N VAL A 234 -34.99 -0.59 -9.05
CA VAL A 234 -35.68 0.61 -8.59
C VAL A 234 -34.71 1.78 -8.66
N TYR A 235 -35.15 2.91 -9.20
CA TYR A 235 -34.38 4.16 -9.31
C TYR A 235 -35.29 5.35 -8.98
N VAL A 236 -34.71 6.52 -8.73
CA VAL A 236 -35.50 7.73 -8.48
C VAL A 236 -36.09 8.17 -9.81
N ASP A 237 -37.28 8.77 -9.79
CA ASP A 237 -37.91 9.28 -11.00
C ASP A 237 -36.95 10.19 -11.79
N PRO A 238 -36.55 9.83 -13.03
CA PRO A 238 -35.61 10.59 -13.83
C PRO A 238 -35.99 12.04 -14.07
N ALA A 239 -37.28 12.38 -13.93
CA ALA A 239 -37.78 13.74 -14.05
C ALA A 239 -37.69 14.56 -12.75
N LEU A 240 -37.23 13.97 -11.64
CA LEU A 240 -37.13 14.64 -10.36
C LEU A 240 -36.12 15.79 -10.42
N THR A 241 -36.57 16.96 -9.97
CA THR A 241 -35.74 18.17 -9.86
C THR A 241 -35.54 18.57 -8.40
N ALA A 242 -34.57 19.46 -8.16
CA ALA A 242 -34.26 19.96 -6.83
C ALA A 242 -35.50 20.56 -6.14
N GLY A 243 -35.79 20.12 -4.91
CA GLY A 243 -36.96 20.56 -4.14
C GLY A 243 -38.25 19.76 -4.39
N GLY A 244 -38.25 18.84 -5.35
CA GLY A 244 -39.35 17.90 -5.56
C GLY A 244 -39.39 16.79 -4.51
N THR A 245 -40.58 16.22 -4.27
CA THR A 245 -40.74 15.01 -3.45
C THR A 245 -40.25 13.79 -4.23
N PRO A 246 -39.33 12.98 -3.69
CA PRO A 246 -38.84 11.79 -4.39
C PRO A 246 -39.96 10.78 -4.68
N SER A 247 -40.13 10.45 -5.96
CA SER A 247 -40.83 9.26 -6.45
C SER A 247 -39.82 8.22 -6.90
N TYR A 248 -40.19 6.94 -6.82
CA TYR A 248 -39.33 5.83 -7.25
C TYR A 248 -40.04 5.05 -8.33
N LEU A 249 -39.31 4.78 -9.42
CA LEU A 249 -39.78 3.98 -10.54
C LEU A 249 -39.09 2.63 -10.54
N TRP A 250 -39.73 1.66 -11.19
CA TRP A 250 -39.18 0.33 -11.39
C TRP A 250 -39.24 -0.01 -12.87
N ASN A 251 -38.15 -0.57 -13.38
CA ASN A 251 -38.08 -1.04 -14.77
C ASN A 251 -37.06 -2.19 -14.89
N TYR A 252 -36.99 -2.80 -16.06
CA TYR A 252 -36.15 -3.95 -16.34
C TYR A 252 -35.51 -3.91 -17.73
N GLY A 253 -34.41 -4.64 -17.88
CA GLY A 253 -33.61 -4.71 -19.10
C GLY A 253 -32.13 -4.95 -18.80
N THR A 254 -31.42 -5.51 -19.78
CA THR A 254 -29.94 -5.59 -19.73
C THR A 254 -29.30 -4.20 -19.66
N SER A 255 -30.01 -3.16 -20.11
CA SER A 255 -29.68 -1.74 -19.94
C SER A 255 -29.57 -1.30 -18.48
N PHE A 256 -30.24 -1.96 -17.54
CA PHE A 256 -30.13 -1.71 -16.10
C PHE A 256 -29.09 -2.63 -15.42
N ALA A 257 -28.67 -3.72 -16.07
CA ALA A 257 -27.59 -4.59 -15.60
C ALA A 257 -26.21 -3.99 -15.89
N ALA A 258 -26.00 -3.46 -17.11
CA ALA A 258 -24.77 -2.81 -17.54
C ALA A 258 -24.25 -1.70 -16.59
N PRO A 259 -25.07 -0.73 -16.12
CA PRO A 259 -24.59 0.32 -15.22
C PRO A 259 -24.12 -0.20 -13.86
N LEU A 260 -24.63 -1.35 -13.40
CA LEU A 260 -24.15 -1.96 -12.16
C LEU A 260 -22.72 -2.46 -12.30
N VAL A 261 -22.37 -3.05 -13.45
CA VAL A 261 -21.00 -3.46 -13.79
C VAL A 261 -20.12 -2.23 -13.99
N SER A 262 -20.63 -1.18 -14.64
CA SER A 262 -19.93 0.09 -14.81
C SER A 262 -19.55 0.74 -13.48
N GLY A 263 -20.48 0.77 -12.52
CA GLY A 263 -20.20 1.24 -11.16
C GLY A 263 -19.22 0.32 -10.43
N ALA A 264 -19.31 -1.00 -10.60
CA ALA A 264 -18.36 -1.94 -10.01
C ALA A 264 -16.93 -1.71 -10.51
N ALA A 265 -16.76 -1.46 -11.81
CA ALA A 265 -15.47 -1.09 -12.39
C ALA A 265 -14.89 0.18 -11.74
N ALA A 266 -15.74 1.20 -11.48
CA ALA A 266 -15.31 2.41 -10.77
C ALA A 266 -14.86 2.15 -9.33
N LEU A 267 -15.53 1.25 -8.61
CA LEU A 267 -15.11 0.85 -7.25
C LEU A 267 -13.76 0.11 -7.26
N VAL A 268 -13.55 -0.79 -8.23
CA VAL A 268 -12.27 -1.51 -8.40
C VAL A 268 -11.16 -0.52 -8.71
N TRP A 269 -11.36 0.43 -9.63
CA TRP A 269 -10.35 1.44 -9.96
C TRP A 269 -10.06 2.42 -8.83
N GLN A 270 -11.06 2.79 -8.01
CA GLN A 270 -10.79 3.60 -6.82
C GLN A 270 -9.82 2.87 -5.88
N LYS A 271 -10.02 1.57 -5.67
CA LYS A 271 -9.19 0.78 -4.76
C LYS A 271 -7.83 0.43 -5.38
N TYR A 272 -7.79 0.18 -6.68
CA TYR A 272 -6.59 -0.22 -7.42
C TYR A 272 -6.34 0.73 -8.60
N PRO A 273 -5.91 1.97 -8.33
CA PRO A 273 -5.76 3.00 -9.37
C PRO A 273 -4.69 2.69 -10.42
N TYR A 274 -3.81 1.74 -10.14
CA TYR A 274 -2.75 1.27 -11.03
C TYR A 274 -3.20 0.12 -11.97
N PHE A 275 -4.44 -0.36 -11.87
CA PHE A 275 -4.95 -1.39 -12.78
C PHE A 275 -5.15 -0.81 -14.19
N SER A 276 -4.75 -1.57 -15.21
CA SER A 276 -5.19 -1.35 -16.58
C SER A 276 -6.70 -1.64 -16.72
N ASN A 277 -7.32 -1.16 -17.79
CA ASN A 277 -8.69 -1.56 -18.15
C ASN A 277 -8.84 -3.07 -18.24
N ASP A 278 -7.85 -3.75 -18.82
CA ASP A 278 -7.87 -5.21 -18.92
C ASP A 278 -7.82 -5.86 -17.54
N LEU A 279 -6.96 -5.40 -16.62
CA LEU A 279 -6.93 -5.99 -15.28
C LEU A 279 -8.22 -5.72 -14.48
N VAL A 280 -8.89 -4.59 -14.70
CA VAL A 280 -10.25 -4.36 -14.14
C VAL A 280 -11.27 -5.31 -14.75
N ARG A 281 -11.27 -5.48 -16.08
CA ARG A 281 -12.12 -6.45 -16.79
C ARG A 281 -11.90 -7.87 -16.26
N GLN A 282 -10.66 -8.32 -16.20
CA GLN A 282 -10.27 -9.63 -15.67
C GLN A 282 -10.65 -9.79 -14.21
N THR A 283 -10.52 -8.73 -13.40
CA THR A 283 -10.93 -8.76 -11.98
C THR A 283 -12.44 -8.95 -11.85
N LEU A 284 -13.25 -8.23 -12.62
CA LEU A 284 -14.71 -8.36 -12.59
C LEU A 284 -15.17 -9.75 -13.07
N LEU A 285 -14.60 -10.25 -14.16
CA LEU A 285 -14.91 -11.58 -14.70
C LEU A 285 -14.43 -12.70 -13.76
N GLY A 286 -13.15 -12.69 -13.38
CA GLY A 286 -12.52 -13.72 -12.55
C GLY A 286 -13.01 -13.77 -11.10
N THR A 287 -13.79 -12.79 -10.65
CA THR A 287 -14.39 -12.79 -9.31
C THR A 287 -15.90 -12.99 -9.31
N ALA A 288 -16.53 -13.08 -10.48
CA ALA A 288 -17.96 -13.36 -10.60
C ALA A 288 -18.34 -14.67 -9.91
N THR A 289 -19.57 -14.75 -9.43
CA THR A 289 -20.14 -15.97 -8.88
C THR A 289 -20.64 -16.81 -10.03
N ASP A 290 -19.98 -17.93 -10.27
CA ASP A 290 -20.31 -18.90 -11.32
C ASP A 290 -21.81 -19.29 -11.29
N LEU A 291 -22.45 -19.30 -12.46
CA LEU A 291 -23.87 -19.61 -12.65
C LEU A 291 -24.02 -20.53 -13.86
N GLY A 292 -25.03 -21.40 -13.84
CA GLY A 292 -25.27 -22.31 -14.97
C GLY A 292 -24.31 -23.51 -14.97
N ALA A 293 -23.70 -23.80 -16.11
CA ALA A 293 -22.71 -24.87 -16.21
C ALA A 293 -21.40 -24.44 -15.52
N PRO A 294 -20.66 -25.35 -14.86
CA PRO A 294 -19.42 -24.97 -14.18
C PRO A 294 -18.41 -24.30 -15.12
N GLY A 295 -17.92 -23.13 -14.72
CA GLY A 295 -16.96 -22.33 -15.50
C GLY A 295 -17.64 -21.42 -16.51
N VAL A 296 -16.88 -20.98 -17.53
CA VAL A 296 -17.40 -20.02 -18.51
C VAL A 296 -18.41 -20.69 -19.42
N ASP A 297 -19.64 -20.18 -19.45
CA ASP A 297 -20.75 -20.76 -20.21
C ASP A 297 -21.43 -19.76 -21.16
N SER A 298 -22.18 -20.26 -22.14
CA SER A 298 -22.85 -19.41 -23.14
C SER A 298 -24.07 -18.66 -22.60
N THR A 299 -24.59 -19.00 -21.41
CA THR A 299 -25.74 -18.32 -20.81
C THR A 299 -25.28 -17.12 -19.99
N PHE A 300 -24.39 -17.34 -19.02
CA PHE A 300 -23.99 -16.32 -18.05
C PHE A 300 -22.55 -15.83 -18.18
N GLY A 301 -21.77 -16.39 -19.11
CA GLY A 301 -20.36 -16.06 -19.27
C GLY A 301 -19.60 -16.47 -18.02
N TYR A 302 -19.01 -15.50 -17.31
CA TYR A 302 -18.33 -15.76 -16.03
C TYR A 302 -19.27 -15.85 -14.81
N GLY A 303 -20.57 -15.60 -15.00
CA GLY A 303 -21.57 -15.66 -13.92
C GLY A 303 -21.96 -14.29 -13.37
N LEU A 304 -22.53 -14.26 -12.16
CA LEU A 304 -23.10 -13.07 -11.54
C LEU A 304 -22.04 -12.15 -10.94
N LEU A 305 -22.12 -10.85 -11.24
CA LEU A 305 -21.30 -9.78 -10.65
C LEU A 305 -21.20 -9.91 -9.11
N ASN A 306 -19.96 -9.96 -8.61
CA ASN A 306 -19.67 -10.07 -7.19
C ASN A 306 -18.69 -8.97 -6.74
N ILE A 307 -19.23 -7.84 -6.32
CA ILE A 307 -18.44 -6.67 -5.93
C ILE A 307 -17.58 -6.96 -4.69
N ALA A 308 -18.08 -7.74 -3.74
CA ALA A 308 -17.34 -8.08 -2.52
C ALA A 308 -16.05 -8.84 -2.82
N LYS A 309 -16.05 -9.75 -3.80
CA LYS A 309 -14.83 -10.40 -4.28
C LYS A 309 -14.00 -9.48 -5.17
N ALA A 310 -14.60 -8.73 -6.09
CA ALA A 310 -13.88 -7.84 -7.00
C ALA A 310 -13.00 -6.80 -6.26
N ILE A 311 -13.50 -6.23 -5.17
CA ILE A 311 -12.72 -5.27 -4.39
C ILE A 311 -11.57 -5.93 -3.60
N ASN A 312 -11.45 -7.26 -3.57
CA ASN A 312 -10.32 -7.96 -2.95
C ASN A 312 -9.18 -8.27 -3.92
N GLY A 313 -9.23 -7.76 -5.16
CA GLY A 313 -8.22 -7.93 -6.19
C GLY A 313 -8.60 -9.02 -7.19
N PRO A 314 -7.69 -9.41 -8.11
CA PRO A 314 -7.96 -10.43 -9.12
C PRO A 314 -8.34 -11.77 -8.47
N GLY A 315 -9.21 -12.54 -9.11
CA GLY A 315 -9.51 -13.93 -8.71
C GLY A 315 -8.91 -14.97 -9.65
N ARG A 316 -8.52 -14.56 -10.87
CA ARG A 316 -8.02 -15.42 -11.93
C ARG A 316 -7.06 -14.69 -12.87
N PHE A 317 -6.13 -15.43 -13.47
CA PHE A 317 -5.23 -15.01 -14.56
C PHE A 317 -5.49 -15.87 -15.82
N ASP A 318 -6.73 -15.90 -16.30
CA ASP A 318 -7.14 -16.71 -17.46
C ASP A 318 -6.75 -16.07 -18.81
N TRP A 319 -6.29 -14.81 -18.81
CA TRP A 319 -6.04 -14.00 -20.02
C TRP A 319 -4.56 -13.69 -20.26
N GLY A 320 -3.67 -14.54 -19.75
CA GLY A 320 -2.22 -14.38 -19.84
C GLY A 320 -1.62 -13.65 -18.64
N ASP A 321 -0.35 -13.28 -18.76
CA ASP A 321 0.44 -12.74 -17.66
C ASP A 321 -0.05 -11.34 -17.23
N VAL A 322 -0.22 -11.17 -15.92
CA VAL A 322 -0.61 -9.90 -15.31
C VAL A 322 0.65 -9.12 -14.93
N THR A 323 0.78 -7.91 -15.47
CA THR A 323 1.84 -6.98 -15.09
C THR A 323 1.27 -5.82 -14.27
N VAL A 324 1.85 -5.54 -13.10
CA VAL A 324 1.43 -4.42 -12.24
C VAL A 324 2.62 -3.59 -11.79
N ASN A 325 2.47 -2.26 -11.92
CA ASN A 325 3.45 -1.29 -11.45
C ASN A 325 2.93 -0.60 -10.19
N ILE A 326 3.44 -1.01 -9.02
CA ILE A 326 3.04 -0.46 -7.73
C ILE A 326 3.98 0.69 -7.36
N ALA A 327 3.51 1.92 -7.53
CA ALA A 327 4.23 3.09 -7.03
C ALA A 327 4.26 3.12 -5.49
N GLN A 328 5.19 3.87 -4.91
CA GLN A 328 5.28 3.98 -3.46
C GLN A 328 4.01 4.59 -2.82
N SER A 329 3.28 5.44 -3.53
CA SER A 329 1.98 5.96 -3.08
C SER A 329 0.89 4.89 -2.93
N ALA A 330 1.04 3.73 -3.59
CA ALA A 330 0.13 2.59 -3.52
C ALA A 330 0.74 1.39 -2.76
N SER A 331 1.84 1.61 -2.03
CA SER A 331 2.56 0.56 -1.32
C SER A 331 1.73 -0.04 -0.19
N GLY A 332 1.80 -1.37 -0.04
CA GLY A 332 1.02 -2.11 0.96
C GLY A 332 -0.38 -2.49 0.47
N THR A 333 -0.70 -2.28 -0.81
CA THR A 333 -1.96 -2.75 -1.40
C THR A 333 -2.05 -4.27 -1.30
N VAL A 334 -3.22 -4.78 -0.89
CA VAL A 334 -3.45 -6.20 -0.61
C VAL A 334 -4.39 -6.79 -1.66
N TRP A 335 -3.98 -7.89 -2.27
CA TRP A 335 -4.86 -8.82 -2.99
C TRP A 335 -5.16 -10.01 -2.08
N ALA A 336 -6.44 -10.13 -1.71
CA ALA A 336 -6.90 -11.07 -0.69
C ALA A 336 -7.66 -12.28 -1.25
N ASN A 337 -8.00 -12.25 -2.53
CA ASN A 337 -8.59 -13.42 -3.18
C ASN A 337 -7.54 -14.52 -3.39
N ASN A 338 -8.04 -15.75 -3.49
CA ASN A 338 -7.29 -16.85 -4.08
C ASN A 338 -7.23 -16.62 -5.59
N ILE A 339 -6.04 -16.70 -6.19
CA ILE A 339 -5.85 -16.47 -7.62
C ILE A 339 -5.50 -17.79 -8.31
N SER A 340 -6.27 -18.18 -9.31
CA SER A 340 -6.02 -19.35 -10.18
C SER A 340 -5.76 -18.96 -11.64
N GLY A 341 -5.47 -19.93 -12.51
CA GLY A 341 -5.33 -19.71 -13.96
C GLY A 341 -3.90 -19.97 -14.46
N ASP A 342 -3.71 -19.89 -15.76
CA ASP A 342 -2.42 -20.26 -16.39
C ASP A 342 -1.44 -19.06 -16.50
N GLY A 343 -1.94 -17.83 -16.37
CA GLY A 343 -1.11 -16.62 -16.42
C GLY A 343 -0.22 -16.43 -15.19
N GLY A 344 0.87 -15.69 -15.38
CA GLY A 344 1.83 -15.31 -14.34
C GLY A 344 1.60 -13.90 -13.78
N LEU A 345 2.49 -13.50 -12.86
CA LEU A 345 2.49 -12.18 -12.22
C LEU A 345 3.85 -11.52 -12.39
N THR A 346 3.89 -10.37 -13.07
CA THR A 346 5.05 -9.49 -13.11
C THR A 346 4.83 -8.27 -12.23
N LYS A 347 5.61 -8.17 -11.15
CA LYS A 347 5.57 -7.08 -10.17
C LYS A 347 6.68 -6.07 -10.45
N GLN A 348 6.27 -4.85 -10.78
CA GLN A 348 7.11 -3.67 -11.00
C GLN A 348 6.76 -2.57 -9.99
N GLY A 349 7.50 -1.46 -10.00
CA GLY A 349 7.26 -0.34 -9.09
C GLY A 349 7.96 -0.50 -7.73
N ASP A 350 8.40 0.59 -7.11
CA ASP A 350 9.15 0.54 -5.84
C ASP A 350 8.28 0.16 -4.64
N GLY A 351 6.96 0.24 -4.76
CA GLY A 351 6.02 -0.09 -3.69
C GLY A 351 5.84 -1.59 -3.48
N THR A 352 5.13 -1.93 -2.40
CA THR A 352 4.85 -3.30 -1.99
C THR A 352 3.47 -3.76 -2.47
N LEU A 353 3.41 -4.91 -3.15
CA LEU A 353 2.18 -5.69 -3.34
C LEU A 353 2.12 -6.78 -2.28
N VAL A 354 0.96 -6.95 -1.62
CA VAL A 354 0.74 -7.99 -0.62
C VAL A 354 -0.24 -9.03 -1.16
N LEU A 355 0.10 -10.31 -1.11
CA LEU A 355 -0.82 -11.42 -1.32
C LEU A 355 -1.16 -12.06 0.01
N SER A 356 -2.45 -12.28 0.28
CA SER A 356 -2.93 -12.98 1.47
C SER A 356 -3.75 -14.25 1.17
N GLY A 357 -4.07 -14.51 -0.10
CA GLY A 357 -4.82 -15.69 -0.53
C GLY A 357 -3.95 -16.90 -0.85
N ALA A 358 -4.60 -18.04 -1.10
CA ALA A 358 -3.98 -19.23 -1.65
C ALA A 358 -3.96 -19.13 -3.18
N ASN A 359 -2.80 -18.82 -3.76
CA ASN A 359 -2.65 -18.61 -5.19
C ASN A 359 -2.10 -19.86 -5.87
N THR A 360 -2.87 -20.38 -6.82
CA THR A 360 -2.60 -21.63 -7.54
C THR A 360 -2.38 -21.40 -9.03
N TYR A 361 -2.20 -20.15 -9.45
CA TYR A 361 -1.85 -19.87 -10.84
C TYR A 361 -0.46 -20.44 -11.17
N THR A 362 -0.29 -20.92 -12.39
CA THR A 362 0.90 -21.72 -12.78
C THR A 362 1.95 -20.90 -13.52
N GLY A 363 1.57 -19.77 -14.12
CA GLY A 363 2.50 -18.88 -14.80
C GLY A 363 3.53 -18.26 -13.86
N LEU A 364 4.64 -17.80 -14.45
CA LEU A 364 5.81 -17.29 -13.72
C LEU A 364 5.46 -16.10 -12.82
N THR A 365 5.97 -16.10 -11.58
CA THR A 365 5.99 -14.89 -10.74
C THR A 365 7.34 -14.20 -10.87
N SER A 366 7.38 -13.04 -11.53
CA SER A 366 8.58 -12.21 -11.68
C SER A 366 8.49 -10.96 -10.81
N ILE A 367 9.42 -10.77 -9.89
CA ILE A 367 9.52 -9.57 -9.05
C ILE A 367 10.67 -8.73 -9.58
N GLU A 368 10.37 -7.83 -10.51
CA GLU A 368 11.39 -7.00 -11.17
C GLU A 368 11.81 -5.82 -10.31
N ARG A 369 10.89 -5.25 -9.52
CA ARG A 369 11.16 -4.09 -8.65
C ARG A 369 10.17 -3.99 -7.48
N GLY A 370 10.67 -3.46 -6.36
CA GLY A 370 9.92 -3.32 -5.12
C GLY A 370 9.63 -4.67 -4.48
N THR A 371 8.60 -4.73 -3.65
CA THR A 371 8.33 -5.93 -2.83
C THR A 371 7.06 -6.66 -3.25
N LEU A 372 7.14 -7.98 -3.36
CA LEU A 372 6.00 -8.89 -3.27
C LEU A 372 6.03 -9.53 -1.87
N ALA A 373 5.03 -9.24 -1.05
CA ALA A 373 4.92 -9.74 0.31
C ALA A 373 3.85 -10.82 0.41
N LEU A 374 4.17 -11.92 1.06
CA LEU A 374 3.23 -12.98 1.44
C LEU A 374 2.90 -12.85 2.93
N ARG A 375 1.62 -12.93 3.29
CA ARG A 375 1.17 -12.88 4.70
C ARG A 375 -0.07 -13.72 4.92
N ASP A 376 -0.46 -13.88 6.19
CA ASP A 376 -1.72 -14.48 6.63
C ASP A 376 -1.93 -15.91 6.07
N GLY A 377 -0.83 -16.64 5.86
CA GLY A 377 -0.87 -17.99 5.30
C GLY A 377 -0.90 -18.06 3.77
N ALA A 378 -0.62 -16.96 3.07
CA ALA A 378 -0.60 -16.92 1.61
C ALA A 378 0.29 -18.01 1.00
N SER A 379 -0.16 -18.56 -0.12
CA SER A 379 0.60 -19.52 -0.89
C SER A 379 0.74 -19.12 -2.36
N LEU A 380 1.80 -19.61 -3.02
CA LEU A 380 2.03 -19.47 -4.46
C LEU A 380 2.43 -20.82 -5.05
N THR A 381 1.79 -21.24 -6.14
CA THR A 381 2.16 -22.44 -6.91
C THR A 381 2.79 -22.07 -8.26
N SER A 382 3.88 -21.30 -8.22
CA SER A 382 4.62 -20.90 -9.42
C SER A 382 6.11 -20.79 -9.11
N VAL A 383 6.93 -20.84 -10.16
CA VAL A 383 8.33 -20.43 -10.06
C VAL A 383 8.36 -18.93 -9.75
N VAL A 384 9.21 -18.53 -8.80
CA VAL A 384 9.40 -17.14 -8.40
C VAL A 384 10.80 -16.68 -8.76
N LEU A 385 10.90 -15.65 -9.60
CA LEU A 385 12.15 -14.97 -9.91
C LEU A 385 12.20 -13.65 -9.16
N VAL A 386 13.23 -13.46 -8.35
CA VAL A 386 13.49 -12.20 -7.66
C VAL A 386 14.58 -11.45 -8.41
N GLY A 387 14.21 -10.35 -9.08
CA GLY A 387 15.08 -9.59 -9.96
C GLY A 387 16.18 -8.79 -9.23
N PRO A 388 17.33 -8.55 -9.87
CA PRO A 388 18.43 -7.78 -9.30
C PRO A 388 18.07 -6.30 -9.11
N ALA A 389 19.00 -5.53 -8.52
CA ALA A 389 18.84 -4.09 -8.44
C ALA A 389 18.61 -3.47 -9.82
N ALA A 390 17.54 -2.69 -9.96
CA ALA A 390 17.34 -1.80 -11.08
C ALA A 390 18.36 -0.66 -11.05
N ALA A 391 18.45 0.12 -12.13
CA ALA A 391 19.39 1.24 -12.24
C ALA A 391 19.28 2.29 -11.13
N ASN A 392 18.11 2.38 -10.46
CA ASN A 392 17.87 3.26 -9.31
C ASN A 392 18.32 2.67 -7.95
N GLY A 393 18.90 1.47 -7.94
CA GLY A 393 19.35 0.77 -6.73
C GLY A 393 18.27 -0.03 -6.00
N THR A 394 17.01 0.01 -6.45
CA THR A 394 15.92 -0.77 -5.84
C THR A 394 15.92 -2.19 -6.37
N PHE A 395 15.93 -3.18 -5.48
CA PHE A 395 15.88 -4.61 -5.81
C PHE A 395 14.43 -5.08 -5.99
N GLY A 396 14.25 -6.15 -6.74
CA GLY A 396 13.09 -7.02 -6.52
C GLY A 396 13.22 -7.68 -5.14
N ALA A 397 12.12 -7.74 -4.39
CA ALA A 397 12.11 -8.35 -3.06
C ALA A 397 10.92 -9.29 -2.87
N LEU A 398 11.21 -10.52 -2.45
CA LEU A 398 10.21 -11.46 -1.94
C LEU A 398 10.24 -11.41 -0.41
N GLN A 399 9.14 -10.97 0.21
CA GLN A 399 9.05 -10.84 1.66
C GLN A 399 8.05 -11.84 2.23
N PHE A 400 8.49 -12.61 3.23
CA PHE A 400 7.61 -13.43 4.05
C PHE A 400 7.27 -12.67 5.33
N ARG A 401 5.97 -12.61 5.65
CA ARG A 401 5.42 -11.95 6.83
C ARG A 401 4.60 -12.93 7.67
N THR A 402 3.86 -12.42 8.65
CA THR A 402 2.98 -13.16 9.57
C THR A 402 2.33 -14.43 9.02
N GLY A 403 2.39 -15.50 9.83
CA GLY A 403 1.73 -16.78 9.55
C GLY A 403 2.63 -17.80 8.84
N THR A 404 2.01 -18.85 8.30
CA THR A 404 2.73 -19.91 7.56
C THR A 404 2.56 -19.72 6.06
N THR A 405 3.49 -18.99 5.46
CA THR A 405 3.52 -18.73 4.02
C THR A 405 4.24 -19.84 3.26
N ARG A 406 3.74 -20.24 2.09
CA ARG A 406 4.31 -21.34 1.30
C ARG A 406 4.45 -21.00 -0.18
N ILE A 407 5.62 -21.25 -0.76
CA ILE A 407 5.81 -21.24 -2.21
C ILE A 407 6.08 -22.66 -2.66
N THR A 408 5.26 -23.22 -3.53
CA THR A 408 5.47 -24.53 -4.14
C THR A 408 6.14 -24.33 -5.49
N GLY A 409 7.37 -24.81 -5.63
CA GLY A 409 8.21 -24.59 -6.81
C GLY A 409 9.59 -24.02 -6.47
N ILE A 410 10.21 -23.38 -7.45
CA ILE A 410 11.57 -22.84 -7.32
C ILE A 410 11.51 -21.36 -6.96
N VAL A 411 12.34 -20.92 -6.01
CA VAL A 411 12.64 -19.50 -5.79
C VAL A 411 14.07 -19.21 -6.24
N ASP A 412 14.20 -18.41 -7.29
CA ASP A 412 15.49 -17.93 -7.81
C ASP A 412 15.73 -16.49 -7.35
N ASN A 413 16.59 -16.33 -6.35
CA ASN A 413 16.89 -15.07 -5.71
C ASN A 413 18.12 -14.39 -6.32
N ASN A 414 17.89 -13.46 -7.25
CA ASN A 414 18.89 -12.50 -7.73
C ASN A 414 18.69 -11.09 -7.16
N GLY A 415 17.67 -10.91 -6.31
CA GLY A 415 17.26 -9.65 -5.68
C GLY A 415 17.38 -9.72 -4.17
N SER A 416 16.26 -9.71 -3.46
CA SER A 416 16.22 -9.87 -2.00
C SER A 416 15.14 -10.86 -1.56
N VAL A 417 15.49 -11.83 -0.72
CA VAL A 417 14.53 -12.62 0.06
C VAL A 417 14.55 -12.10 1.49
N VAL A 418 13.40 -11.74 2.03
CA VAL A 418 13.26 -11.00 3.30
C VAL A 418 12.46 -11.81 4.31
N LEU A 419 13.07 -12.07 5.46
CA LEU A 419 12.49 -12.78 6.60
C LEU A 419 12.90 -12.13 7.93
N THR A 420 12.11 -11.17 8.40
CA THR A 420 12.45 -10.28 9.52
C THR A 420 11.46 -10.32 10.69
N GLU A 421 10.39 -11.12 10.59
CA GLU A 421 9.34 -11.20 11.61
C GLU A 421 9.46 -12.51 12.40
N ALA A 422 9.45 -12.46 13.74
CA ALA A 422 9.65 -13.63 14.61
C ALA A 422 8.60 -14.74 14.42
N ASN A 423 7.35 -14.36 14.16
CA ASN A 423 6.20 -15.27 14.10
C ASN A 423 5.85 -15.67 12.65
N THR A 424 6.86 -15.86 11.81
CA THR A 424 6.70 -16.21 10.39
C THR A 424 7.25 -17.59 10.11
N THR A 425 6.44 -18.49 9.57
CA THR A 425 6.96 -19.76 9.01
C THR A 425 7.02 -19.63 7.49
N ALA A 426 8.21 -19.34 6.96
CA ALA A 426 8.46 -19.25 5.52
C ALA A 426 8.87 -20.62 4.97
N VAL A 427 8.06 -21.19 4.07
CA VAL A 427 8.32 -22.49 3.44
C VAL A 427 8.46 -22.32 1.93
N ILE A 428 9.56 -22.80 1.38
CA ILE A 428 9.73 -23.09 -0.05
C ILE A 428 9.60 -24.60 -0.18
N ASP A 429 8.46 -25.04 -0.70
CA ASP A 429 8.19 -26.43 -1.04
C ASP A 429 8.75 -26.73 -2.44
N GLY A 430 10.06 -26.89 -2.50
CA GLY A 430 10.87 -27.00 -3.71
C GLY A 430 12.30 -26.49 -3.46
N ASP A 431 12.95 -26.00 -4.51
CA ASP A 431 14.36 -25.59 -4.45
C ASP A 431 14.52 -24.08 -4.22
N TYR A 432 15.60 -23.72 -3.53
CA TYR A 432 16.03 -22.34 -3.33
C TYR A 432 17.37 -22.08 -4.01
N VAL A 433 17.44 -21.05 -4.85
CA VAL A 433 18.68 -20.64 -5.53
C VAL A 433 19.03 -19.22 -5.09
N GLN A 434 20.16 -19.07 -4.41
CA GLN A 434 20.76 -17.78 -4.08
C GLN A 434 21.80 -17.43 -5.13
N ARG A 435 21.55 -16.38 -5.93
CA ARG A 435 22.50 -15.89 -6.93
C ARG A 435 23.58 -15.00 -6.28
N PRO A 436 24.75 -14.81 -6.93
CA PRO A 436 25.84 -13.99 -6.40
C PRO A 436 25.48 -12.54 -6.07
N ASN A 437 24.52 -11.95 -6.80
CA ASN A 437 24.05 -10.58 -6.56
C ASN A 437 22.85 -10.52 -5.61
N GLY A 438 22.25 -11.66 -5.27
CA GLY A 438 21.09 -11.74 -4.42
C GLY A 438 21.43 -11.44 -2.96
N ARG A 439 20.40 -11.11 -2.19
CA ARG A 439 20.46 -10.82 -0.76
C ARG A 439 19.51 -11.71 0.01
N TYR A 440 19.96 -12.18 1.17
CA TYR A 440 19.10 -12.79 2.18
C TYR A 440 19.02 -11.82 3.36
N VAL A 441 17.85 -11.22 3.56
CA VAL A 441 17.64 -10.17 4.55
C VAL A 441 16.91 -10.77 5.76
N THR A 442 17.49 -10.64 6.95
CA THR A 442 16.91 -11.21 8.16
C THR A 442 17.14 -10.34 9.40
N THR A 443 16.48 -10.68 10.50
CA THR A 443 16.75 -10.13 11.83
C THR A 443 17.18 -11.24 12.76
N LEU A 444 18.03 -10.95 13.74
CA LEU A 444 18.38 -11.92 14.77
C LEU A 444 17.14 -12.36 15.55
N GLY A 445 17.00 -13.66 15.78
CA GLY A 445 15.82 -14.28 16.37
C GLY A 445 14.65 -14.52 15.41
N ALA A 446 14.76 -14.12 14.14
CA ALA A 446 13.82 -14.59 13.12
C ALA A 446 14.01 -16.11 12.87
N PRO A 447 12.96 -16.84 12.53
CA PRO A 447 13.07 -18.25 12.16
C PRO A 447 13.85 -18.42 10.85
N ALA A 448 14.40 -19.62 10.64
CA ALA A 448 15.06 -19.97 9.38
C ALA A 448 14.05 -20.18 8.25
N LEU A 449 14.45 -19.86 7.01
CA LEU A 449 13.74 -20.26 5.80
C LEU A 449 13.75 -21.79 5.68
N GLN A 450 12.57 -22.39 5.58
CA GLN A 450 12.42 -23.84 5.38
C GLN A 450 12.36 -24.13 3.89
N VAL A 451 13.28 -24.94 3.38
CA VAL A 451 13.34 -25.38 1.98
C VAL A 451 13.16 -26.90 1.99
N THR A 452 12.13 -27.43 1.36
CA THR A 452 11.90 -28.90 1.35
C THR A 452 12.85 -29.61 0.38
N GLY A 453 13.23 -28.94 -0.71
CA GLY A 453 14.23 -29.39 -1.67
C GLY A 453 15.65 -28.95 -1.32
N HIS A 454 16.42 -28.61 -2.35
CA HIS A 454 17.84 -28.28 -2.26
C HIS A 454 18.06 -26.77 -2.20
N ALA A 455 19.01 -26.32 -1.37
CA ALA A 455 19.44 -24.93 -1.35
C ALA A 455 20.81 -24.76 -2.04
N SER A 456 20.82 -24.02 -3.15
CA SER A 456 22.02 -23.67 -3.91
C SER A 456 22.50 -22.27 -3.56
N LEU A 457 23.62 -22.15 -2.86
CA LEU A 457 24.19 -20.89 -2.39
C LEU A 457 25.36 -20.46 -3.27
N GLY A 458 25.08 -19.70 -4.33
CA GLY A 458 26.07 -19.21 -5.28
C GLY A 458 26.83 -17.95 -4.83
N GLY A 459 26.87 -17.64 -3.53
CA GLY A 459 27.37 -16.38 -2.99
C GLY A 459 26.24 -15.49 -2.45
N GLY A 460 26.29 -14.20 -2.76
CA GLY A 460 25.29 -13.23 -2.28
C GLY A 460 25.56 -12.73 -0.86
N LEU A 461 24.79 -11.72 -0.46
CA LEU A 461 24.96 -11.04 0.82
C LEU A 461 23.86 -11.46 1.81
N VAL A 462 24.24 -11.84 3.02
CA VAL A 462 23.29 -11.90 4.15
C VAL A 462 23.29 -10.54 4.84
N SER A 463 22.13 -9.90 4.90
CA SER A 463 21.94 -8.60 5.57
C SER A 463 21.12 -8.79 6.84
N VAL A 464 21.77 -8.62 7.99
CA VAL A 464 21.10 -8.63 9.30
C VAL A 464 20.66 -7.20 9.62
N VAL A 465 19.36 -6.92 9.51
CA VAL A 465 18.82 -5.55 9.62
C VAL A 465 18.40 -5.15 11.03
N GLY A 466 18.52 -6.05 11.99
CA GLY A 466 18.04 -5.85 13.35
C GLY A 466 17.99 -7.13 14.16
N ALA A 467 17.35 -7.05 15.32
CA ALA A 467 16.99 -8.18 16.15
C ALA A 467 15.51 -8.08 16.54
N VAL A 468 14.84 -9.21 16.72
CA VAL A 468 13.44 -9.23 17.19
C VAL A 468 13.36 -8.74 18.64
N SER A 469 12.20 -8.23 19.06
CA SER A 469 12.01 -7.72 20.42
C SER A 469 12.33 -8.80 21.47
N GLY A 470 13.13 -8.44 22.47
CA GLY A 470 13.56 -9.35 23.54
C GLY A 470 14.70 -10.30 23.16
N TYR A 471 15.28 -10.16 21.97
CA TYR A 471 16.47 -10.93 21.59
C TYR A 471 17.68 -10.49 22.41
N VAL A 472 18.27 -11.44 23.15
CA VAL A 472 19.52 -11.25 23.89
C VAL A 472 20.59 -12.15 23.27
N PRO A 473 21.58 -11.60 22.54
CA PRO A 473 22.66 -12.40 22.00
C PRO A 473 23.52 -12.97 23.13
N GLN A 474 23.80 -14.27 23.04
CA GLN A 474 24.76 -14.97 23.89
C GLN A 474 25.92 -15.46 23.01
N ASN A 475 27.07 -15.73 23.62
CA ASN A 475 28.20 -16.30 22.89
C ASN A 475 27.85 -17.69 22.33
N ASN A 476 28.35 -17.98 21.13
CA ASN A 476 28.08 -19.22 20.37
C ASN A 476 26.59 -19.45 20.06
N GLN A 477 25.77 -18.41 20.00
CA GLN A 477 24.38 -18.54 19.57
C GLN A 477 24.32 -18.87 18.09
N ARG A 478 23.60 -19.94 17.73
CA ARG A 478 23.39 -20.34 16.34
C ARG A 478 22.09 -19.75 15.82
N GLN A 479 22.19 -18.80 14.90
CA GLN A 479 21.04 -18.27 14.17
C GLN A 479 20.92 -19.01 12.83
N ALA A 480 20.00 -19.97 12.76
CA ALA A 480 19.72 -20.65 11.51
C ALA A 480 19.15 -19.67 10.47
N LEU A 481 19.69 -19.70 9.26
CA LEU A 481 19.25 -18.89 8.12
C LEU A 481 18.38 -19.72 7.19
N ILE A 482 18.88 -20.90 6.78
CA ILE A 482 18.19 -21.81 5.86
C ILE A 482 18.29 -23.22 6.41
N LYS A 483 17.18 -23.95 6.37
CA LYS A 483 17.11 -25.39 6.58
C LYS A 483 16.59 -26.04 5.30
N ALA A 484 17.38 -26.91 4.69
CA ALA A 484 17.09 -27.58 3.42
C ALA A 484 16.89 -29.10 3.63
N GLY A 485 15.82 -29.65 3.06
CA GLY A 485 15.44 -31.04 3.23
C GLY A 485 16.31 -32.02 2.45
N THR A 486 16.77 -31.66 1.25
CA THR A 486 17.58 -32.55 0.39
C THR A 486 19.05 -32.15 0.30
N GLY A 487 19.44 -31.01 0.87
CA GLY A 487 20.85 -30.62 0.96
C GLY A 487 21.12 -29.13 0.82
N ILE A 488 22.33 -28.73 1.17
CA ILE A 488 22.89 -27.40 0.87
C ILE A 488 24.17 -27.57 0.04
N SER A 489 24.33 -26.70 -0.97
CA SER A 489 25.58 -26.60 -1.74
C SER A 489 26.03 -25.15 -1.86
N GLY A 490 27.35 -24.92 -1.92
CA GLY A 490 27.93 -23.58 -1.98
C GLY A 490 27.92 -22.86 -0.62
N ALA A 491 28.08 -21.53 -0.65
CA ALA A 491 28.14 -20.67 0.54
C ALA A 491 27.65 -19.26 0.24
N PHE A 492 27.33 -18.49 1.29
CA PHE A 492 27.08 -17.05 1.16
C PHE A 492 28.41 -16.31 0.90
N GLY A 493 28.35 -15.22 0.14
CA GLY A 493 29.51 -14.45 -0.27
C GLY A 493 29.95 -13.38 0.74
N GLY A 494 29.03 -12.91 1.59
CA GLY A 494 29.35 -11.91 2.61
C GLY A 494 28.24 -11.73 3.63
N LEU A 495 28.60 -11.09 4.74
CA LEU A 495 27.69 -10.73 5.82
C LEU A 495 27.75 -9.21 6.04
N GLN A 496 26.59 -8.58 6.18
CA GLN A 496 26.47 -7.17 6.53
C GLN A 496 25.46 -7.00 7.65
N PHE A 497 25.81 -6.20 8.66
CA PHE A 497 24.89 -5.72 9.68
C PHE A 497 24.40 -4.33 9.26
N SER A 498 23.09 -4.19 9.11
CA SER A 498 22.40 -3.01 8.57
C SER A 498 21.30 -2.59 9.53
N GLY A 499 21.64 -2.29 10.80
CA GLY A 499 20.66 -2.00 11.84
C GLY A 499 21.31 -1.65 13.19
N PRO A 500 20.54 -1.39 14.26
CA PRO A 500 21.06 -0.98 15.57
C PRO A 500 21.87 -2.05 16.31
N VAL A 501 22.11 -3.21 15.70
CA VAL A 501 22.84 -4.30 16.32
C VAL A 501 24.33 -4.00 16.21
N THR A 502 24.93 -3.51 17.29
CA THR A 502 26.37 -3.27 17.38
C THR A 502 27.01 -4.30 18.32
N LEU A 503 28.34 -4.41 18.28
CA LEU A 503 29.10 -5.31 19.15
C LEU A 503 28.77 -6.80 18.98
N LEU A 504 28.48 -7.25 17.75
CA LEU A 504 28.41 -8.67 17.42
C LEU A 504 29.43 -9.02 16.35
N ASP A 505 30.10 -10.15 16.54
CA ASP A 505 30.90 -10.80 15.52
C ASP A 505 30.14 -12.04 15.06
N ALA A 506 30.12 -12.28 13.76
CA ALA A 506 29.40 -13.41 13.21
C ALA A 506 30.10 -13.97 11.97
N ASN A 507 30.12 -15.30 11.91
CA ASN A 507 30.63 -16.05 10.77
C ASN A 507 29.60 -17.09 10.33
N PHE A 508 29.69 -17.49 9.06
CA PHE A 508 28.85 -18.55 8.52
C PHE A 508 29.37 -19.93 8.93
N SER A 509 28.44 -20.84 9.15
CA SER A 509 28.72 -22.26 9.23
C SER A 509 27.61 -23.06 8.56
N TYR A 510 27.98 -24.26 8.13
CA TYR A 510 27.15 -25.10 7.29
C TYR A 510 27.29 -26.56 7.72
N ASP A 511 26.20 -27.30 7.62
CA ASP A 511 26.20 -28.76 7.57
C ASP A 511 25.43 -29.22 6.32
N ALA A 512 25.12 -30.51 6.24
CA ALA A 512 24.43 -31.07 5.08
C ALA A 512 23.04 -30.47 4.83
N SER A 513 22.36 -29.93 5.85
CA SER A 513 20.96 -29.49 5.79
C SER A 513 20.72 -28.07 6.32
N THR A 514 21.69 -27.43 6.98
CA THR A 514 21.49 -26.13 7.63
C THR A 514 22.63 -25.17 7.31
N ALA A 515 22.27 -23.92 6.97
CA ALA A 515 23.17 -22.78 6.94
C ALA A 515 22.82 -21.85 8.10
N TRP A 516 23.80 -21.45 8.92
CA TRP A 516 23.57 -20.61 10.09
C TRP A 516 24.70 -19.59 10.32
N LEU A 517 24.39 -18.57 11.11
CA LEU A 517 25.38 -17.66 11.69
C LEU A 517 25.76 -18.17 13.08
N ASN A 518 27.06 -18.26 13.37
CA ASN A 518 27.53 -18.30 14.74
C ASN A 518 27.68 -16.87 15.22
N ILE A 519 26.88 -16.48 16.21
CA ILE A 519 26.86 -15.13 16.75
C ILE A 519 27.64 -15.12 18.05
N ASN A 520 28.62 -14.23 18.12
CA ASN A 520 29.41 -13.97 19.31
C ASN A 520 29.24 -12.52 19.71
N ARG A 521 29.13 -12.28 21.02
CA ARG A 521 29.17 -10.92 21.55
C ARG A 521 30.61 -10.41 21.44
N VAL A 522 30.79 -9.25 20.81
CA VAL A 522 32.05 -8.51 20.87
C VAL A 522 32.17 -7.95 22.27
N ASN A 523 33.27 -8.29 22.93
CA ASN A 523 33.60 -7.78 24.24
C ASN A 523 33.58 -6.24 24.24
N VAL A 524 32.81 -5.64 25.15
CA VAL A 524 32.59 -4.18 25.18
C VAL A 524 33.90 -3.44 25.44
N ASN A 525 34.83 -4.02 26.20
CA ASN A 525 36.15 -3.44 26.43
C ASN A 525 36.99 -3.44 25.17
N SER A 526 36.98 -4.52 24.40
CA SER A 526 37.72 -4.62 23.15
C SER A 526 37.20 -3.60 22.13
N ALA A 527 35.87 -3.43 22.06
CA ALA A 527 35.27 -2.42 21.19
C ALA A 527 35.55 -0.99 21.65
N ALA A 528 35.46 -0.70 22.96
CA ALA A 528 35.81 0.60 23.53
C ALA A 528 37.28 0.95 23.31
N SER A 529 38.17 -0.04 23.41
CA SER A 529 39.61 0.12 23.16
C SER A 529 39.91 0.35 21.66
N ALA A 530 39.25 -0.40 20.77
CA ALA A 530 39.40 -0.24 19.32
C ALA A 530 38.83 1.10 18.81
N ALA A 531 37.80 1.63 19.46
CA ALA A 531 37.24 2.95 19.19
C ALA A 531 38.09 4.12 19.76
N GLY A 532 39.19 3.84 20.46
CA GLY A 532 40.08 4.85 21.02
C GLY A 532 39.45 5.67 22.15
N LEU A 533 38.51 5.11 22.89
CA LEU A 533 37.81 5.81 23.98
C LEU A 533 38.73 6.04 25.20
N ASP A 534 38.39 7.04 26.02
CA ASP A 534 39.19 7.41 27.18
C ASP A 534 39.15 6.34 28.31
N ALA A 535 40.05 6.48 29.28
CA ALA A 535 40.18 5.52 30.38
C ALA A 535 38.91 5.41 31.24
N VAL A 536 38.05 6.44 31.26
CA VAL A 536 36.81 6.45 32.04
C VAL A 536 35.74 5.64 31.30
N ALA A 537 35.61 5.82 29.98
CA ALA A 537 34.75 5.02 29.13
C ALA A 537 35.16 3.53 29.13
N ILE A 538 36.46 3.23 29.15
CA ILE A 538 36.97 1.86 29.28
C ILE A 538 36.62 1.26 30.66
N ALA A 539 36.66 2.04 31.74
CA ALA A 539 36.24 1.56 33.06
C ALA A 539 34.71 1.29 33.14
N SER A 540 33.90 2.09 32.46
CA SER A 540 32.46 1.82 32.28
C SER A 540 32.21 0.56 31.45
N ALA A 541 32.93 0.41 30.33
CA ALA A 541 32.86 -0.79 29.49
C ALA A 541 33.17 -2.05 30.29
N ASN A 542 34.14 -1.98 31.22
CA ASN A 542 34.51 -3.11 32.08
C ASN A 542 33.37 -3.51 33.01
N ARG A 543 32.64 -2.54 33.58
CA ARG A 543 31.48 -2.82 34.43
C ARG A 543 30.32 -3.43 33.65
N VAL A 544 30.09 -2.95 32.43
CA VAL A 544 29.08 -3.52 31.53
C VAL A 544 29.45 -4.96 31.14
N GLU A 545 30.71 -5.23 30.81
CA GLU A 545 31.16 -6.59 30.48
C GLU A 545 31.03 -7.54 31.68
N GLN A 546 31.35 -7.11 32.90
CA GLN A 546 31.14 -7.91 34.11
C GLN A 546 29.65 -8.21 34.34
N ALA A 547 28.75 -7.27 34.04
CA ALA A 547 27.31 -7.49 34.10
C ALA A 547 26.86 -8.54 33.09
N PHE A 548 27.41 -8.47 31.87
CA PHE A 548 27.13 -9.47 30.86
C PHE A 548 27.65 -10.87 31.24
N VAL A 549 28.84 -10.97 31.83
CA VAL A 549 29.36 -12.25 32.34
C VAL A 549 28.43 -12.85 33.39
N GLN A 550 27.87 -12.02 34.29
CA GLN A 550 26.90 -12.49 35.29
C GLN A 550 25.57 -12.96 34.67
N LEU A 551 25.11 -12.29 33.60
CA LEU A 551 23.94 -12.71 32.83
C LEU A 551 24.17 -14.03 32.09
N ASP A 552 25.37 -14.21 31.51
CA ASP A 552 25.74 -15.41 30.77
C ASP A 552 25.87 -16.66 31.67
N THR A 553 26.24 -16.49 32.95
CA THR A 553 26.46 -17.61 33.90
C THR A 553 25.22 -18.00 34.72
N GLY A 554 24.07 -17.32 34.54
CA GLY A 554 22.81 -17.67 35.21
C GLY A 554 22.82 -17.51 36.74
N SER A 555 23.82 -16.85 37.31
CA SER A 555 24.08 -16.76 38.75
C SER A 555 23.68 -15.41 39.35
N GLY A 556 22.47 -14.95 39.05
CA GLY A 556 21.88 -13.72 39.60
C GLY A 556 20.41 -13.89 39.93
N ASN A 557 20.11 -14.16 41.20
CA ASN A 557 18.75 -14.16 41.73
C ASN A 557 18.25 -12.69 41.71
N GLY A 558 17.43 -12.34 40.71
CA GLY A 558 16.82 -11.01 40.52
C GLY A 558 17.44 -10.22 39.36
N THR A 559 16.67 -10.04 38.29
CA THR A 559 16.98 -9.09 37.20
C THR A 559 17.06 -7.67 37.76
N SER A 560 18.27 -7.21 38.03
CA SER A 560 18.51 -5.81 38.38
C SER A 560 18.25 -4.93 37.15
N GLY A 561 17.67 -3.73 37.31
CA GLY A 561 17.45 -2.79 36.20
C GLY A 561 18.75 -2.40 35.44
N PHE A 562 19.92 -2.73 36.01
CA PHE A 562 21.22 -2.58 35.37
C PHE A 562 21.49 -3.64 34.29
N ALA A 563 21.02 -4.88 34.48
CA ALA A 563 21.13 -5.94 33.47
C ALA A 563 20.30 -5.64 32.21
N ASP A 564 19.07 -5.14 32.41
CA ASP A 564 18.20 -4.71 31.31
C ASP A 564 18.79 -3.50 30.57
N ALA A 565 19.36 -2.55 31.31
CA ALA A 565 20.08 -1.41 30.74
C ALA A 565 21.34 -1.82 29.97
N ALA A 566 22.08 -2.83 30.44
CA ALA A 566 23.23 -3.38 29.72
C ALA A 566 22.81 -4.05 28.40
N GLY A 567 21.69 -4.80 28.38
CA GLY A 567 21.12 -5.35 27.14
C GLY A 567 20.73 -4.28 26.12
N GLN A 568 20.19 -3.14 26.59
CA GLN A 568 19.90 -2.00 25.71
C GLN A 568 21.15 -1.33 25.13
N LEU A 569 22.32 -1.43 25.79
CA LEU A 569 23.58 -0.88 25.27
C LEU A 569 24.01 -1.53 23.94
N GLN A 570 23.62 -2.78 23.71
CA GLN A 570 23.91 -3.51 22.46
C GLN A 570 23.10 -3.00 21.25
N GLN A 571 22.12 -2.13 21.50
CA GLN A 571 21.29 -1.50 20.46
C GLN A 571 21.76 -0.06 20.12
N VAL A 572 22.84 0.42 20.77
CA VAL A 572 23.36 1.79 20.60
C VAL A 572 24.17 1.89 19.30
N GLN A 573 23.89 2.92 18.49
CA GLN A 573 24.46 3.08 17.15
C GLN A 573 25.71 3.97 17.09
N GLY A 574 26.82 3.40 16.63
CA GLY A 574 28.04 4.15 16.31
C GLY A 574 28.89 4.54 17.53
N ASN A 575 30.15 4.90 17.26
CA ASN A 575 31.15 5.14 18.30
C ASN A 575 30.77 6.30 19.24
N GLN A 576 30.14 7.35 18.71
CA GLN A 576 29.73 8.53 19.50
C GLN A 576 28.58 8.21 20.46
N ALA A 577 27.54 7.50 20.01
CA ALA A 577 26.43 7.14 20.89
C ALA A 577 26.88 6.09 21.93
N LEU A 578 27.75 5.15 21.54
CA LEU A 578 28.34 4.19 22.47
C LEU A 578 29.16 4.92 23.55
N GLN A 579 29.97 5.91 23.16
CA GLN A 579 30.70 6.75 24.11
C GLN A 579 29.76 7.52 25.05
N ALA A 580 28.70 8.14 24.52
CA ALA A 580 27.72 8.87 25.33
C ALA A 580 27.00 7.96 26.34
N SER A 581 26.63 6.74 25.93
CA SER A 581 26.02 5.76 26.83
C SER A 581 27.01 5.26 27.89
N LEU A 582 28.27 4.98 27.54
CA LEU A 582 29.31 4.58 28.49
C LEU A 582 29.68 5.71 29.47
N ASP A 583 29.69 6.96 29.01
CA ASP A 583 29.93 8.15 29.83
C ASP A 583 28.76 8.39 30.79
N SER A 584 27.51 8.17 30.38
CA SER A 584 26.35 8.22 31.27
C SER A 584 26.48 7.18 32.41
N LEU A 585 26.92 5.96 32.07
CA LEU A 585 27.16 4.87 33.02
C LEU A 585 28.45 5.05 33.87
N SER A 586 29.24 6.09 33.62
CA SER A 586 30.50 6.32 34.33
C SER A 586 30.34 6.97 35.70
N GLY A 587 29.16 7.55 36.00
CA GLY A 587 28.95 8.35 37.21
C GLY A 587 29.60 9.74 37.17
N LYS A 588 30.28 10.10 36.08
CA LYS A 588 30.96 11.38 35.87
C LYS A 588 30.03 12.58 36.02
N ALA A 589 28.76 12.47 35.61
CA ALA A 589 27.77 13.52 35.78
C ALA A 589 27.53 13.85 37.27
N HIS A 590 27.48 12.83 38.14
CA HIS A 590 27.29 13.03 39.58
C HIS A 590 28.52 13.65 40.25
N ALA A 591 29.72 13.19 39.85
CA ALA A 591 30.98 13.78 40.31
C ALA A 591 31.13 15.24 39.87
N LEU A 592 30.77 15.57 38.63
CA LEU A 592 30.79 16.94 38.10
C LEU A 592 29.75 17.84 38.78
N ALA A 593 28.53 17.37 39.01
CA ALA A 593 27.50 18.13 39.73
C ALA A 593 27.92 18.42 41.18
N THR A 594 28.54 17.44 41.84
CA THR A 594 29.07 17.60 43.20
C THR A 594 30.21 18.61 43.23
N ALA A 595 31.16 18.51 42.29
CA ALA A 595 32.26 19.47 42.16
C ALA A 595 31.76 20.90 41.86
N ALA A 596 30.80 21.05 40.94
CA ALA A 596 30.18 22.34 40.62
C ALA A 596 29.45 22.97 41.81
N THR A 597 28.84 22.14 42.66
CA THR A 597 28.17 22.59 43.89
C THR A 597 29.21 23.10 44.90
N PHE A 598 30.29 22.37 45.12
CA PHE A 598 31.37 22.81 46.02
C PHE A 598 32.06 24.07 45.52
N ASP A 599 32.32 24.18 44.22
CA ASP A 599 32.88 25.39 43.61
C ASP A 599 31.96 26.60 43.82
N SER A 600 30.64 26.42 43.64
CA SER A 600 29.65 27.48 43.86
C SER A 600 29.61 27.93 45.32
N VAL A 601 29.69 27.00 46.28
CA VAL A 601 29.74 27.32 47.72
C VAL A 601 31.03 28.07 48.06
N ASP A 602 32.17 27.63 47.53
CA ASP A 602 33.46 28.26 47.83
C ASP A 602 33.57 29.66 47.21
N LEU A 603 33.06 29.87 45.99
CA LEU A 603 32.96 31.20 45.36
C LEU A 603 32.20 32.19 46.24
N ASN A 604 31.02 31.80 46.72
CA ASN A 604 30.20 32.62 47.60
C ASN A 604 30.90 32.91 48.95
N ARG A 605 31.54 31.89 49.54
CA ARG A 605 32.29 32.02 50.79
C ARG A 605 33.48 32.97 50.66
N ARG A 606 34.24 32.88 49.57
CA ARG A 606 35.39 33.76 49.30
C ARG A 606 34.94 35.21 49.11
N ALA A 607 33.86 35.44 48.38
CA ALA A 607 33.31 36.78 48.19
C ALA A 607 32.90 37.43 49.52
N LEU A 608 32.22 36.69 50.40
CA LEU A 608 31.87 37.17 51.75
C LEU A 608 33.10 37.42 52.62
N SER A 609 34.06 36.49 52.62
CA SER A 609 35.29 36.63 53.40
C SER A 609 36.12 37.83 52.96
N ALA A 610 36.23 38.06 51.64
CA ALA A 610 36.89 39.24 51.09
C ALA A 610 36.16 40.53 51.48
N ARG A 611 34.82 40.54 51.44
CA ARG A 611 34.01 41.69 51.89
C ARG A 611 34.28 42.01 53.36
N PHE A 612 34.27 41.02 54.25
CA PHE A 612 34.58 41.22 55.67
C PHE A 612 35.99 41.79 55.88
N GLY A 613 37.00 41.27 55.18
CA GLY A 613 38.36 41.81 55.24
C GLY A 613 38.44 43.27 54.80
N GLN A 614 37.73 43.65 53.73
CA GLN A 614 37.69 45.03 53.23
C GLN A 614 37.06 46.00 54.22
N VAL A 615 35.92 45.65 54.83
CA VAL A 615 35.20 46.54 55.76
C VAL A 615 35.82 46.56 57.15
N GLN A 616 36.62 45.55 57.51
CA GLN A 616 37.47 45.57 58.70
C GLN A 616 38.67 46.50 58.50
N GLY A 617 39.33 46.45 57.34
CA GLY A 617 40.46 47.32 57.01
C GLY A 617 40.07 48.78 56.72
N ALA A 618 38.83 49.02 56.28
CA ALA A 618 38.29 50.35 56.01
C ALA A 618 36.82 50.46 56.46
N PRO A 619 36.56 50.77 57.75
CA PRO A 619 35.21 50.84 58.32
C PRO A 619 34.24 51.79 57.60
N ARG A 620 34.76 52.79 56.88
CA ARG A 620 33.97 53.71 56.03
C ARG A 620 33.26 53.03 54.85
N LEU A 621 33.64 51.80 54.50
CA LEU A 621 33.06 51.05 53.37
C LEU A 621 31.83 50.24 53.76
N ARG A 622 31.42 50.28 55.03
CA ARG A 622 30.22 49.58 55.53
C ARG A 622 28.95 50.17 54.93
N GLY A 623 27.99 49.33 54.59
CA GLY A 623 26.69 49.76 54.06
C GLY A 623 26.15 48.79 53.01
N ALA A 624 25.39 49.32 52.05
CA ALA A 624 24.91 48.53 50.91
C ALA A 624 26.07 48.22 49.96
N TRP A 625 26.15 46.97 49.49
CA TRP A 625 27.16 46.56 48.52
C TRP A 625 26.63 45.52 47.55
N GLN A 626 27.26 45.44 46.38
CA GLN A 626 27.03 44.43 45.36
C GLN A 626 28.37 44.00 44.77
N ASN A 627 28.51 42.72 44.44
CA ASN A 627 29.68 42.14 43.80
C ASN A 627 29.26 41.17 42.69
N GLN A 628 29.98 41.19 41.56
CA GLN A 628 29.85 40.15 40.54
C GLN A 628 30.78 38.98 40.88
N LEU A 629 30.34 37.76 40.59
CA LEU A 629 31.06 36.52 40.87
C LEU A 629 31.41 35.84 39.54
N GLY A 630 32.65 35.35 39.42
CA GLY A 630 33.11 34.62 38.23
C GLY A 630 33.84 35.48 37.18
N GLU A 631 34.34 36.67 37.52
CA GLU A 631 35.22 37.45 36.65
C GLU A 631 36.65 36.86 36.52
N VAL A 632 37.41 37.31 35.51
CA VAL A 632 38.76 36.82 35.20
C VAL A 632 39.69 36.98 36.41
N GLY A 633 40.20 35.86 36.93
CA GLY A 633 41.00 35.80 38.16
C GLY A 633 40.25 35.26 39.40
N GLN A 634 38.93 35.07 39.31
CA GLN A 634 38.11 34.35 40.31
C GLN A 634 37.64 32.97 39.81
N GLY A 635 38.19 32.49 38.69
CA GLY A 635 37.81 31.24 38.05
C GLY A 635 38.25 29.97 38.78
N SER A 636 37.42 28.93 38.67
CA SER A 636 37.56 27.57 39.21
C SER A 636 38.93 26.93 38.95
N PHE A 637 39.31 25.97 39.80
CA PHE A 637 40.43 25.07 39.56
C PHE A 637 40.26 24.40 38.19
N SER A 638 41.13 24.77 37.25
CA SER A 638 41.28 24.21 35.91
C SER A 638 41.22 22.67 35.90
N ALA A 639 40.05 22.09 35.64
CA ALA A 639 39.90 20.70 35.16
C ALA A 639 38.50 20.34 34.61
N SER A 640 37.41 21.03 34.96
CA SER A 640 36.04 20.48 34.79
C SER A 640 35.19 21.05 33.64
N GLY A 641 35.64 22.10 32.92
CA GLY A 641 34.91 22.63 31.77
C GLY A 641 33.56 23.31 32.09
N ALA A 642 33.28 23.58 33.37
CA ALA A 642 32.08 24.29 33.81
C ALA A 642 32.35 25.79 34.02
N ASP A 643 31.45 26.64 33.53
CA ASP A 643 31.47 28.09 33.71
C ASP A 643 30.47 28.49 34.80
N THR A 644 30.96 29.02 35.92
CA THR A 644 30.15 29.47 37.05
C THR A 644 30.17 30.99 37.13
N ARG A 645 29.00 31.62 37.00
CA ARG A 645 28.82 33.07 37.10
C ARG A 645 27.73 33.42 38.08
N GLY A 646 27.82 34.57 38.72
CA GLY A 646 26.80 34.98 39.68
C GLY A 646 26.93 36.42 40.13
N TRP A 647 26.11 36.79 41.10
CA TRP A 647 26.18 38.07 41.78
C TRP A 647 25.82 37.87 43.24
N MET A 648 26.32 38.76 44.08
CA MET A 648 25.97 38.82 45.50
C MET A 648 25.75 40.27 45.91
N MET A 649 24.74 40.52 46.74
CA MET A 649 24.53 41.82 47.36
C MET A 649 24.24 41.67 48.84
N GLY A 650 24.51 42.71 49.61
CA GLY A 650 24.30 42.67 51.04
C GLY A 650 24.31 44.04 51.68
N GLN A 651 24.01 44.02 52.98
CA GLN A 651 24.08 45.19 53.83
C GLN A 651 24.90 44.82 55.06
N ASP A 652 25.93 45.61 55.35
CA ASP A 652 26.72 45.48 56.57
C ASP A 652 26.66 46.74 57.45
N MET A 653 26.69 46.53 58.77
CA MET A 653 26.61 47.58 59.78
C MET A 653 27.58 47.32 60.93
N ALA A 654 27.90 48.37 61.68
CA ALA A 654 28.72 48.26 62.86
C ALA A 654 28.01 47.47 63.97
N PHE A 655 28.74 46.57 64.63
CA PHE A 655 28.27 45.86 65.82
C PHE A 655 29.29 46.03 66.95
N GLY A 656 28.97 46.90 67.91
CA GLY A 656 29.94 47.33 68.94
C GLY A 656 31.11 48.13 68.36
N SER A 657 32.19 48.26 69.14
CA SER A 657 33.36 49.08 68.75
C SER A 657 34.18 48.47 67.61
N ASN A 658 34.21 47.13 67.49
CA ASN A 658 35.08 46.43 66.54
C ASN A 658 34.39 45.35 65.69
N GLY A 659 33.09 45.11 65.86
CA GLY A 659 32.36 44.07 65.12
C GLY A 659 31.67 44.61 63.86
N VAL A 660 31.44 43.70 62.92
CA VAL A 660 30.62 43.92 61.72
C VAL A 660 29.55 42.84 61.68
N LEU A 661 28.29 43.24 61.53
CA LEU A 661 27.17 42.36 61.33
C LEU A 661 26.49 42.72 60.02
N GLY A 662 26.02 41.74 59.26
CA GLY A 662 25.33 42.00 58.02
C GLY A 662 24.60 40.78 57.50
N PHE A 663 23.85 40.99 56.42
CA PHE A 663 23.26 39.92 55.63
C PHE A 663 23.71 40.05 54.19
N ALA A 664 23.75 38.93 53.49
CA ALA A 664 24.02 38.87 52.07
C ALA A 664 23.18 37.77 51.43
N PHE A 665 22.77 38.00 50.20
CA PHE A 665 22.13 37.02 49.35
C PHE A 665 22.67 37.17 47.93
N GLY A 666 22.59 36.10 47.17
CA GLY A 666 23.13 36.07 45.82
C GLY A 666 22.63 34.86 45.07
N GLU A 667 22.91 34.88 43.77
CA GLU A 667 22.61 33.77 42.86
C GLU A 667 23.88 33.41 42.10
N THR A 668 24.19 32.12 42.05
CA THR A 668 25.25 31.56 41.21
C THR A 668 24.65 30.54 40.27
N ARG A 669 24.97 30.65 38.98
CA ARG A 669 24.58 29.70 37.95
C ARG A 669 25.83 29.06 37.36
N THR A 670 25.84 27.73 37.31
CA THR A 670 26.89 26.96 36.65
C THR A 670 26.34 26.32 35.39
N HIS A 671 26.97 26.61 34.26
CA HIS A 671 26.66 25.99 32.98
C HIS A 671 27.83 25.10 32.55
N ASN A 672 27.52 23.89 32.10
CA ASN A 672 28.51 23.02 31.45
C ASN A 672 28.24 23.05 29.95
N SER A 673 29.08 23.74 29.18
CA SER A 673 29.01 23.71 27.72
C SER A 673 29.90 22.57 27.20
N ARG A 674 29.34 21.37 27.18
CA ARG A 674 29.66 20.44 26.09
C ARG A 674 28.38 20.23 25.32
N ASP A 675 28.39 20.63 24.05
CA ASP A 675 27.32 20.35 23.11
C ASP A 675 27.05 18.83 23.12
N TRP A 676 25.88 18.45 23.60
CA TRP A 676 25.32 17.12 23.45
C TRP A 676 24.71 17.07 22.05
N GLY A 677 25.58 17.01 21.03
CA GLY A 677 25.21 16.81 19.64
C GLY A 677 24.74 15.39 19.35
#